data_AF-A0AAV5RPE6-F1
#
_entry.id   AF-A0AAV5RPE6-F1
#
_cell.length_a   1.000
_cell.length_b   1.000
_cell.length_c   1.000
_cell.angle_alpha   90.00
_cell.angle_beta   90.00
_cell.angle_gamma   90.00
#
_symmetry.space_group_name_H-M   'P 1'
#
loop_
_entity.id
_entity.type
_entity.pdbx_description
1 polymer ?
#
loop_
_entity_poly.entity_id
_entity_poly.type
_entity_poly.pdbx_seq_one_letter_code
_entity_poly.pdbx_strand_id
1 'polypeptide(L)'
;MSVEVQTNITNVFSECQSSSAKHKSHAENLKRMFLECVESKSTEDFVNHFIKCVDKIFLTIYGNLCTTRVFEFVVTFIKLLCVASNTESDSDSESEEEELVGEFVDNMILRYLPGFESANKNIRLLSTKLVGDISSVALLTDEIQADIQNAALIRTKDIDSRIRVNSVIILSRFGANDVICDAFGELMAHDPSAEVRLTVIYNSIGLSSELREKACIRVKDESFAVRKAMFYKILPGVDIKQLSISSRERIVQDGLSDRDDVIREGAEMLVAMQWVRMCNNNVSVLLQKFDVMGRPEVADSLVQAFFRVRTDIAQIFVVDQQFLENLTVEDCILLRGFQDFCIQTNFSSLLDEKMPDLVVLADHLGVIWHKYTDEESYELNDGETIEDVRDYYLFMIEQLLLVCSRYDSNQNIDDPVARKRLTDLIVVIMKDQQAISEKIMDYIVAIEYKLNDSSDSALLTWAFELVDSAPAPATQDSDESVVANLLHALLLFRSVLSYVNSAVVIGFLPTLYDNYLQAALSSPIQSIRVLGMNCLALGALLDYGFMCNHADVFLDVMFKNTLDSDDVDDPELELSFNAVTDFMLYYTQSNPKTLDIVMKMHEAYQNGKPSKTTAAAVSSLIRLYLTRKTEDPEVLSHLILSYFESGITASRSFSSTNSESTSSDIMDTEKYGELQRQQLSVFIQAFALTPYGKVLLARVFGSVFDLFVSHANVNRGTTISISDLANQYLQILDSTETQTALCHALLAVPIIRVLLTTRSAPTRKSLMNILSRLQITEEVPKDVLVEIKQELEMTEDCEYSTVRTSLEKFGEKINTIMPETVEEYNANKDQDTEMSDVNSTQQSMHTGLGITNASVSISAVEEANNSNVLRRLEISRYSSTSFEDAEKDAADSTDPFVSHSHSILSQLDS
;
A
#
# COMPACT_ATOMS: atom_id res chain seq x y z
N MET A 1 54.45 -41.21 -13.17
CA MET A 1 53.49 -41.67 -12.14
C MET A 1 53.28 -43.19 -12.19
N SER A 2 53.08 -43.85 -11.05
CA SER A 2 52.72 -45.28 -11.01
C SER A 2 51.26 -45.48 -11.39
N VAL A 3 50.92 -46.58 -12.08
CA VAL A 3 49.54 -46.97 -12.41
C VAL A 3 48.64 -47.06 -11.16
N GLU A 4 49.27 -47.29 -10.01
CA GLU A 4 48.63 -47.37 -8.69
C GLU A 4 48.04 -46.03 -8.25
N VAL A 5 48.74 -44.90 -8.46
CA VAL A 5 48.25 -43.55 -8.12
C VAL A 5 47.00 -43.20 -8.92
N GLN A 6 47.02 -43.44 -10.24
CA GLN A 6 45.86 -43.21 -11.11
C GLN A 6 44.65 -44.06 -10.70
N THR A 7 44.89 -45.32 -10.36
CA THR A 7 43.84 -46.26 -9.94
C THR A 7 43.21 -45.80 -8.62
N ASN A 8 44.03 -45.36 -7.66
CA ASN A 8 43.55 -44.89 -6.36
C ASN A 8 42.71 -43.61 -6.47
N ILE A 9 43.17 -42.61 -7.25
CA ILE A 9 42.38 -41.39 -7.52
C ILE A 9 41.03 -41.77 -8.14
N THR A 10 41.02 -42.68 -9.13
CA THR A 10 39.79 -43.13 -9.79
C THR A 10 38.82 -43.81 -8.82
N ASN A 11 39.34 -44.67 -7.93
CA ASN A 11 38.55 -45.36 -6.92
C ASN A 11 37.94 -44.38 -5.91
N VAL A 12 38.72 -43.39 -5.45
CA VAL A 12 38.24 -42.34 -4.56
C VAL A 12 37.08 -41.58 -5.19
N PHE A 13 37.22 -41.11 -6.43
CA PHE A 13 36.14 -40.42 -7.13
C PHE A 13 34.90 -41.31 -7.29
N SER A 14 35.07 -42.61 -7.57
CA SER A 14 33.96 -43.56 -7.67
C SER A 14 33.24 -43.78 -6.33
N GLU A 15 33.98 -43.85 -5.22
CA GLU A 15 33.37 -43.99 -3.88
C GLU A 15 32.61 -42.72 -3.48
N CYS A 16 33.18 -41.53 -3.73
CA CYS A 16 32.55 -40.24 -3.41
C CYS A 16 31.24 -40.00 -4.19
N GLN A 17 31.06 -40.58 -5.38
CA GLN A 17 29.78 -40.53 -6.10
C GLN A 17 28.63 -41.17 -5.28
N SER A 18 28.94 -42.23 -4.54
CA SER A 18 27.95 -43.04 -3.84
C SER A 18 27.55 -42.46 -2.46
N SER A 19 28.47 -41.79 -1.75
CA SER A 19 28.23 -41.31 -0.37
C SER A 19 29.20 -40.22 0.07
N SER A 20 28.68 -39.20 0.77
CA SER A 20 29.48 -38.12 1.37
C SER A 20 30.19 -38.52 2.67
N ALA A 21 29.87 -39.68 3.26
CA ALA A 21 30.33 -40.06 4.60
C ALA A 21 31.85 -40.16 4.75
N LYS A 22 32.56 -40.52 3.66
CA LYS A 22 34.02 -40.69 3.66
C LYS A 22 34.77 -39.54 3.00
N HIS A 23 34.12 -38.45 2.60
CA HIS A 23 34.76 -37.35 1.86
C HIS A 23 36.02 -36.83 2.57
N LYS A 24 35.94 -36.58 3.88
CA LYS A 24 37.09 -36.09 4.66
C LYS A 24 38.26 -37.07 4.66
N SER A 25 38.00 -38.35 4.93
CA SER A 25 39.04 -39.39 4.96
C SER A 25 39.67 -39.62 3.57
N HIS A 26 38.86 -39.60 2.51
CA HIS A 26 39.36 -39.69 1.14
C HIS A 26 40.18 -38.46 0.73
N ALA A 27 39.79 -37.27 1.17
CA ALA A 27 40.53 -36.05 0.91
C ALA A 27 41.88 -36.04 1.66
N GLU A 28 41.92 -36.51 2.91
CA GLU A 28 43.18 -36.72 3.67
C GLU A 28 44.10 -37.74 2.97
N ASN A 29 43.53 -38.82 2.42
CA ASN A 29 44.29 -39.80 1.63
C ASN A 29 44.89 -39.17 0.36
N LEU A 30 44.08 -38.46 -0.43
CA LEU A 30 44.59 -37.77 -1.63
C LEU A 30 45.61 -36.68 -1.30
N LYS A 31 45.48 -36.00 -0.16
CA LYS A 31 46.44 -34.99 0.29
C LYS A 31 47.80 -35.61 0.56
N ARG A 32 47.84 -36.72 1.32
CA ARG A 32 49.10 -37.45 1.57
C ARG A 32 49.74 -37.90 0.25
N MET A 33 48.94 -38.42 -0.68
CA MET A 33 49.45 -38.80 -2.00
C MET A 33 49.97 -37.61 -2.81
N PHE A 34 49.31 -36.45 -2.72
CA PHE A 34 49.78 -35.23 -3.37
C PHE A 34 51.16 -34.82 -2.84
N LEU A 35 51.37 -34.85 -1.52
CA LEU A 35 52.67 -34.55 -0.89
C LEU A 35 53.76 -35.57 -1.29
N GLU A 36 53.44 -36.88 -1.33
CA GLU A 36 54.34 -37.91 -1.86
C GLU A 36 54.71 -37.64 -3.35
N CYS A 37 53.77 -37.09 -4.12
CA CYS A 37 54.01 -36.65 -5.50
C CYS A 37 54.89 -35.38 -5.59
N VAL A 38 54.82 -34.47 -4.61
CA VAL A 38 55.74 -33.33 -4.48
C VAL A 38 57.17 -33.82 -4.28
N GLU A 39 57.40 -34.68 -3.28
CA GLU A 39 58.74 -35.24 -2.99
C GLU A 39 59.34 -35.98 -4.19
N SER A 40 58.50 -36.69 -4.95
CA SER A 40 58.91 -37.48 -6.12
C SER A 40 58.93 -36.71 -7.44
N LYS A 41 58.66 -35.38 -7.43
CA LYS A 41 58.57 -34.52 -8.61
C LYS A 41 57.62 -35.04 -9.69
N SER A 42 56.49 -35.60 -9.27
CA SER A 42 55.44 -36.16 -10.12
C SER A 42 54.06 -35.50 -9.91
N THR A 43 54.05 -34.26 -9.44
CA THR A 43 52.86 -33.44 -9.17
C THR A 43 52.01 -33.21 -10.43
N GLU A 44 52.63 -32.88 -11.56
CA GLU A 44 51.93 -32.63 -12.83
C GLU A 44 51.09 -33.84 -13.27
N ASP A 45 51.61 -35.04 -13.08
CA ASP A 45 50.92 -36.29 -13.38
C ASP A 45 49.68 -36.50 -12.50
N PHE A 46 49.80 -36.21 -11.20
CA PHE A 46 48.69 -36.27 -10.23
C PHE A 46 47.60 -35.27 -10.61
N VAL A 47 47.99 -34.00 -10.82
CA VAL A 47 47.10 -32.90 -11.19
C VAL A 47 46.34 -33.22 -12.47
N ASN A 48 47.05 -33.67 -13.51
CA ASN A 48 46.44 -34.06 -14.79
C ASN A 48 45.43 -35.20 -14.64
N HIS A 49 45.69 -36.19 -13.80
CA HIS A 49 44.77 -37.30 -13.59
C HIS A 49 43.57 -36.92 -12.71
N PHE A 50 43.79 -36.08 -11.69
CA PHE A 50 42.74 -35.50 -10.87
C PHE A 50 41.78 -34.66 -11.74
N ILE A 51 42.32 -33.73 -12.56
CA ILE A 51 41.54 -32.91 -13.49
C ILE A 51 40.76 -33.79 -14.47
N LYS A 52 41.36 -34.85 -15.03
CA LYS A 52 40.62 -35.81 -15.88
C LYS A 52 39.42 -36.45 -15.19
N CYS A 53 39.49 -36.67 -13.88
CA CYS A 53 38.35 -37.18 -13.11
C CYS A 53 37.27 -36.11 -12.93
N VAL A 54 37.66 -34.85 -12.72
CA VAL A 54 36.73 -33.72 -12.63
C VAL A 54 36.08 -33.42 -13.99
N ASP A 55 36.83 -33.45 -15.10
CA ASP A 55 36.33 -33.25 -16.46
C ASP A 55 35.17 -34.21 -16.81
N LYS A 56 35.20 -35.45 -16.29
CA LYS A 56 34.11 -36.43 -16.50
C LYS A 56 32.79 -35.98 -15.89
N ILE A 57 32.83 -35.16 -14.84
CA ILE A 57 31.63 -34.61 -14.20
C ILE A 57 30.96 -33.61 -15.14
N PHE A 58 31.73 -32.86 -15.92
CA PHE A 58 31.22 -31.89 -16.90
C PHE A 58 30.48 -32.51 -18.09
N LEU A 59 30.58 -33.83 -18.25
CA LEU A 59 29.79 -34.60 -19.24
C LEU A 59 28.38 -34.95 -18.75
N THR A 60 28.05 -34.62 -17.49
CA THR A 60 26.78 -34.98 -16.85
C THR A 60 25.85 -33.78 -16.70
N ILE A 61 24.58 -34.05 -16.36
CA ILE A 61 23.59 -33.01 -16.05
C ILE A 61 23.74 -32.60 -14.58
N TYR A 62 23.90 -31.30 -14.32
CA TYR A 62 23.95 -30.75 -12.96
C TYR A 62 22.63 -30.98 -12.21
N GLY A 63 22.72 -31.31 -10.92
CA GLY A 63 21.57 -31.67 -10.07
C GLY A 63 21.41 -33.17 -9.82
N ASN A 64 22.24 -34.01 -10.46
CA ASN A 64 22.40 -35.40 -10.02
C ASN A 64 23.18 -35.44 -8.70
N LEU A 65 22.67 -36.18 -7.70
CA LEU A 65 23.33 -36.39 -6.40
C LEU A 65 24.80 -36.82 -6.53
N CYS A 66 25.14 -37.66 -7.51
CA CYS A 66 26.53 -38.08 -7.75
C CYS A 66 27.41 -36.87 -8.10
N THR A 67 26.93 -36.01 -9.00
CA THR A 67 27.65 -34.80 -9.44
C THR A 67 27.84 -33.82 -8.28
N THR A 68 26.78 -33.57 -7.50
CA THR A 68 26.85 -32.68 -6.32
C THR A 68 27.84 -33.20 -5.28
N ARG A 69 27.82 -34.50 -4.96
CA ARG A 69 28.76 -35.09 -4.00
C ARG A 69 30.22 -34.99 -4.46
N VAL A 70 30.48 -35.26 -5.73
CA VAL A 70 31.86 -35.16 -6.23
C VAL A 70 32.33 -33.70 -6.23
N PHE A 71 31.47 -32.73 -6.53
CA PHE A 71 31.78 -31.31 -6.36
C PHE A 71 32.14 -30.97 -4.92
N GLU A 72 31.29 -31.34 -3.95
CA GLU A 72 31.56 -31.14 -2.52
C GLU A 72 32.88 -31.79 -2.08
N PHE A 73 33.18 -32.99 -2.59
CA PHE A 73 34.44 -33.69 -2.35
C PHE A 73 35.64 -32.91 -2.90
N VAL A 74 35.59 -32.47 -4.17
CA VAL A 74 36.66 -31.68 -4.80
C VAL A 74 36.95 -30.44 -3.98
N VAL A 75 35.92 -29.68 -3.59
CA VAL A 75 36.06 -28.47 -2.77
C VAL A 75 36.62 -28.80 -1.38
N THR A 76 36.18 -29.90 -0.77
CA THR A 76 36.71 -30.37 0.53
C THR A 76 38.20 -30.71 0.43
N PHE A 77 38.62 -31.35 -0.66
CA PHE A 77 40.02 -31.68 -0.90
C PHE A 77 40.87 -30.43 -1.10
N ILE A 78 40.44 -29.49 -1.95
CA ILE A 78 41.14 -28.20 -2.15
C ILE A 78 41.25 -27.44 -0.82
N LYS A 79 40.16 -27.34 -0.05
CA LYS A 79 40.17 -26.69 1.27
C LYS A 79 41.21 -27.31 2.22
N LEU A 80 41.35 -28.65 2.22
CA LEU A 80 42.32 -29.34 3.07
C LEU A 80 43.77 -29.16 2.61
N LEU A 81 44.00 -28.95 1.30
CA LEU A 81 45.30 -28.58 0.77
C LEU A 81 45.67 -27.16 1.19
N CYS A 82 44.78 -26.18 0.96
CA CYS A 82 45.04 -24.77 1.29
C CYS A 82 45.19 -24.48 2.80
N VAL A 83 44.55 -25.26 3.69
CA VAL A 83 44.73 -25.11 5.14
C VAL A 83 46.07 -25.67 5.61
N ALA A 84 46.60 -26.69 4.93
CA ALA A 84 47.91 -27.27 5.25
C ALA A 84 49.05 -26.30 4.99
N SER A 85 48.91 -25.54 3.92
CA SER A 85 49.87 -24.60 3.38
C SER A 85 49.73 -23.21 4.02
N ASN A 86 49.14 -23.12 5.21
CA ASN A 86 48.89 -21.86 5.93
C ASN A 86 49.28 -21.97 7.42
N THR A 87 49.82 -23.11 7.86
CA THR A 87 50.31 -23.27 9.24
C THR A 87 51.72 -22.68 9.35
N GLU A 88 51.86 -21.60 10.13
CA GLU A 88 53.13 -20.89 10.34
C GLU A 88 54.24 -21.79 10.92
N SER A 89 55.09 -22.36 10.06
CA SER A 89 56.39 -22.91 10.41
C SER A 89 57.47 -22.47 9.40
N ASP A 90 58.58 -21.93 9.93
CA ASP A 90 59.69 -21.30 9.16
C ASP A 90 60.58 -22.32 8.40
N SER A 91 60.02 -23.21 7.57
CA SER A 91 60.81 -24.18 6.80
C SER A 91 60.80 -23.92 5.28
N ASP A 92 61.99 -23.91 4.65
CA ASP A 92 62.14 -23.66 3.20
C ASP A 92 61.35 -24.67 2.32
N SER A 93 61.11 -25.89 2.82
CA SER A 93 60.33 -26.93 2.12
C SER A 93 58.83 -26.66 2.06
N GLU A 94 58.25 -25.96 3.06
CA GLU A 94 56.82 -25.64 3.05
C GLU A 94 56.49 -24.51 2.06
N SER A 95 57.47 -23.67 1.70
CA SER A 95 57.32 -22.61 0.69
C SER A 95 57.15 -23.16 -0.75
N GLU A 96 57.86 -24.24 -1.09
CA GLU A 96 57.71 -24.93 -2.38
C GLU A 96 56.37 -25.68 -2.44
N GLU A 97 55.91 -26.23 -1.32
CA GLU A 97 54.58 -26.86 -1.22
C GLU A 97 53.44 -25.85 -1.38
N GLU A 98 53.54 -24.68 -0.73
CA GLU A 98 52.61 -23.56 -0.87
C GLU A 98 52.48 -23.08 -2.32
N GLU A 99 53.62 -22.89 -3.00
CA GLU A 99 53.65 -22.46 -4.40
C GLU A 99 52.98 -23.49 -5.33
N LEU A 100 53.26 -24.79 -5.12
CA LEU A 100 52.65 -25.88 -5.92
C LEU A 100 51.15 -26.04 -5.65
N VAL A 101 50.69 -25.81 -4.42
CA VAL A 101 49.25 -25.79 -4.10
C VAL A 101 48.57 -24.61 -4.78
N GLY A 102 49.20 -23.42 -4.75
CA GLY A 102 48.75 -22.24 -5.49
C GLY A 102 48.64 -22.51 -6.99
N GLU A 103 49.70 -23.04 -7.61
CA GLU A 103 49.73 -23.39 -9.03
C GLU A 103 48.64 -24.41 -9.39
N PHE A 104 48.39 -25.39 -8.52
CA PHE A 104 47.31 -26.37 -8.74
C PHE A 104 45.93 -25.71 -8.72
N VAL A 105 45.66 -24.81 -7.76
CA VAL A 105 44.39 -24.06 -7.68
C VAL A 105 44.22 -23.15 -8.89
N ASP A 106 45.26 -22.44 -9.27
CA ASP A 106 45.24 -21.52 -10.42
C ASP A 106 44.98 -22.29 -11.72
N ASN A 107 45.65 -23.43 -11.91
CA ASN A 107 45.42 -24.34 -13.04
C ASN A 107 43.97 -24.85 -13.07
N MET A 108 43.39 -25.18 -11.92
CA MET A 108 41.98 -25.56 -11.82
C MET A 108 41.05 -24.41 -12.24
N ILE A 109 41.27 -23.20 -11.73
CA ILE A 109 40.43 -22.03 -12.07
C ILE A 109 40.54 -21.71 -13.56
N LEU A 110 41.75 -21.54 -14.07
CA LEU A 110 42.01 -21.19 -15.47
C LEU A 110 41.48 -22.26 -16.44
N ARG A 111 41.43 -23.54 -16.02
CA ARG A 111 40.83 -24.62 -16.81
C ARG A 111 39.31 -24.48 -16.97
N TYR A 112 38.60 -24.09 -15.90
CA TYR A 112 37.12 -24.09 -15.90
C TYR A 112 36.50 -22.71 -16.16
N LEU A 113 37.25 -21.63 -15.98
CA LEU A 113 36.79 -20.26 -16.22
C LEU A 113 36.25 -20.04 -17.65
N PRO A 114 36.87 -20.56 -18.74
CA PRO A 114 36.31 -20.45 -20.10
C PRO A 114 34.92 -21.09 -20.23
N GLY A 115 34.58 -22.04 -19.37
CA GLY A 115 33.27 -22.68 -19.35
C GLY A 115 32.14 -21.73 -18.96
N PHE A 116 32.43 -20.57 -18.34
CA PHE A 116 31.44 -19.52 -18.10
C PHE A 116 30.79 -19.06 -19.40
N GLU A 117 31.50 -19.07 -20.54
CA GLU A 117 31.00 -18.60 -21.84
C GLU A 117 30.46 -19.74 -22.73
N SER A 118 30.34 -20.95 -22.20
CA SER A 118 29.87 -22.09 -22.98
C SER A 118 28.45 -21.89 -23.50
N ALA A 119 28.18 -22.32 -24.73
CA ALA A 119 26.81 -22.40 -25.26
C ALA A 119 25.93 -23.36 -24.43
N ASN A 120 26.53 -24.37 -23.80
CA ASN A 120 25.82 -25.33 -22.98
C ASN A 120 25.60 -24.79 -21.57
N LYS A 121 24.33 -24.59 -21.20
CA LYS A 121 23.94 -24.09 -19.86
C LYS A 121 24.47 -24.94 -18.70
N ASN A 122 24.60 -26.26 -18.87
CA ASN A 122 25.11 -27.14 -17.81
C ASN A 122 26.59 -26.90 -17.57
N ILE A 123 27.37 -26.67 -18.64
CA ILE A 123 28.80 -26.35 -18.53
C ILE A 123 28.97 -25.00 -17.84
N ARG A 124 28.20 -23.98 -18.23
CA ARG A 124 28.22 -22.68 -17.54
C ARG A 124 27.91 -22.83 -16.06
N LEU A 125 26.84 -23.52 -15.70
CA LEU A 125 26.43 -23.73 -14.32
C LEU A 125 27.49 -24.47 -13.49
N LEU A 126 28.04 -25.56 -14.03
CA LEU A 126 29.09 -26.35 -13.39
C LEU A 126 30.38 -25.53 -13.21
N SER A 127 30.80 -24.81 -14.25
CA SER A 127 31.99 -23.95 -14.19
C SER A 127 31.83 -22.83 -13.18
N THR A 128 30.71 -22.11 -13.21
CA THR A 128 30.44 -21.02 -12.28
C THR A 128 30.37 -21.55 -10.84
N LYS A 129 29.71 -22.68 -10.59
CA LYS A 129 29.68 -23.28 -9.25
C LYS A 129 31.07 -23.71 -8.78
N LEU A 130 31.83 -24.44 -9.60
CA LEU A 130 33.13 -24.99 -9.22
C LEU A 130 34.14 -23.88 -8.92
N VAL A 131 34.28 -22.94 -9.86
CA VAL A 131 35.19 -21.80 -9.71
C VAL A 131 34.80 -20.98 -8.49
N GLY A 132 33.50 -20.74 -8.28
CA GLY A 132 33.02 -20.05 -7.10
C GLY A 132 33.31 -20.81 -5.80
N ASP A 133 33.16 -22.13 -5.76
CA ASP A 133 33.45 -22.87 -4.53
C ASP A 133 34.95 -22.94 -4.23
N ILE A 134 35.79 -23.10 -5.25
CA ILE A 134 37.25 -23.12 -5.12
C ILE A 134 37.73 -21.74 -4.64
N SER A 135 37.20 -20.64 -5.21
CA SER A 135 37.58 -19.29 -4.80
C SER A 135 37.16 -18.95 -3.36
N SER A 136 36.25 -19.71 -2.72
CA SER A 136 35.92 -19.49 -1.29
C SER A 136 36.99 -19.98 -0.34
N VAL A 137 37.85 -20.89 -0.78
CA VAL A 137 38.71 -21.66 0.12
C VAL A 137 40.19 -21.48 -0.17
N ALA A 138 40.53 -20.81 -1.26
CA ALA A 138 41.89 -20.60 -1.71
C ALA A 138 42.31 -19.12 -1.66
N LEU A 139 43.61 -18.89 -1.45
CA LEU A 139 44.25 -17.60 -1.66
C LEU A 139 44.52 -17.45 -3.16
N LEU A 140 44.06 -16.35 -3.75
CA LEU A 140 44.12 -16.10 -5.19
C LEU A 140 44.93 -14.84 -5.48
N THR A 141 45.69 -14.85 -6.57
CA THR A 141 46.37 -13.67 -7.09
C THR A 141 45.36 -12.61 -7.57
N ASP A 142 45.74 -11.33 -7.51
CA ASP A 142 44.87 -10.22 -7.94
C ASP A 142 44.41 -10.36 -9.41
N GLU A 143 45.27 -10.92 -10.27
CA GLU A 143 44.96 -11.19 -11.68
C GLU A 143 43.81 -12.21 -11.83
N ILE A 144 43.89 -13.33 -11.11
CA ILE A 144 42.85 -14.38 -11.15
C ILE A 144 41.56 -13.88 -10.50
N GLN A 145 41.66 -13.09 -9.42
CA GLN A 145 40.48 -12.47 -8.81
C GLN A 145 39.76 -11.55 -9.81
N ALA A 146 40.50 -10.70 -10.52
CA ALA A 146 39.95 -9.82 -11.55
C ALA A 146 39.28 -10.61 -12.70
N ASP A 147 39.91 -11.69 -13.16
CA ASP A 147 39.36 -12.56 -14.21
C ASP A 147 38.04 -13.25 -13.77
N ILE A 148 38.00 -13.77 -12.54
CA ILE A 148 36.78 -14.36 -11.96
C ILE A 148 35.69 -13.29 -11.82
N GLN A 149 36.03 -12.11 -11.30
CA GLN A 149 35.08 -11.02 -11.11
C GLN A 149 34.47 -10.58 -12.44
N ASN A 150 35.29 -10.37 -13.47
CA ASN A 150 34.82 -9.99 -14.81
C ASN A 150 33.91 -11.06 -15.40
N ALA A 151 34.30 -12.34 -15.33
CA ALA A 151 33.49 -13.44 -15.84
C ALA A 151 32.15 -13.57 -15.09
N ALA A 152 32.16 -13.42 -13.76
CA ALA A 152 30.98 -13.50 -12.92
C ALA A 152 30.03 -12.31 -13.15
N LEU A 153 30.55 -11.10 -13.34
CA LEU A 153 29.76 -9.90 -13.67
C LEU A 153 28.96 -10.10 -14.96
N ILE A 154 29.56 -10.66 -16.02
CA ILE A 154 28.83 -10.93 -17.27
C ILE A 154 27.71 -11.97 -17.03
N ARG A 155 27.96 -12.95 -16.14
CA ARG A 155 27.01 -14.02 -15.82
C ARG A 155 25.86 -13.61 -14.89
N THR A 156 25.90 -12.42 -14.29
CA THR A 156 24.72 -11.83 -13.63
C THR A 156 23.52 -11.69 -14.57
N LYS A 157 23.76 -11.60 -15.89
CA LYS A 157 22.73 -11.48 -16.93
C LYS A 157 22.45 -12.80 -17.66
N ASP A 158 22.79 -13.96 -17.08
CA ASP A 158 22.51 -15.26 -17.70
C ASP A 158 21.00 -15.54 -17.79
N ILE A 159 20.61 -16.34 -18.79
CA ILE A 159 19.24 -16.79 -19.00
C ILE A 159 18.81 -17.73 -17.85
N ASP A 160 19.71 -18.57 -17.34
CA ASP A 160 19.42 -19.50 -16.24
C ASP A 160 19.63 -18.84 -14.87
N SER A 161 18.60 -18.83 -14.03
CA SER A 161 18.64 -18.21 -12.69
C SER A 161 19.71 -18.81 -11.78
N ARG A 162 19.99 -20.10 -11.89
CA ARG A 162 20.97 -20.78 -11.03
C ARG A 162 22.39 -20.31 -11.31
N ILE A 163 22.68 -19.91 -12.55
CA ILE A 163 23.98 -19.31 -12.90
C ILE A 163 24.08 -17.94 -12.25
N ARG A 164 23.04 -17.11 -12.37
CA ARG A 164 22.96 -15.79 -11.74
C ARG A 164 23.13 -15.86 -10.21
N VAL A 165 22.48 -16.81 -9.54
CA VAL A 165 22.67 -17.08 -8.10
C VAL A 165 24.15 -17.32 -7.76
N ASN A 166 24.83 -18.21 -8.49
CA ASN A 166 26.24 -18.50 -8.24
C ASN A 166 27.12 -17.27 -8.55
N SER A 167 26.81 -16.50 -9.59
CA SER A 167 27.52 -15.25 -9.88
C SER A 167 27.42 -14.24 -8.75
N VAL A 168 26.24 -14.08 -8.14
CA VAL A 168 26.04 -13.19 -6.99
C VAL A 168 26.89 -13.66 -5.80
N ILE A 169 26.88 -14.97 -5.50
CA ILE A 169 27.68 -15.54 -4.41
C ILE A 169 29.17 -15.29 -4.65
N ILE A 170 29.65 -15.47 -5.88
CA ILE A 170 31.05 -15.17 -6.24
C ILE A 170 31.36 -13.70 -6.01
N LEU A 171 30.55 -12.81 -6.57
CA LEU A 171 30.79 -11.36 -6.52
C LEU A 171 30.78 -10.81 -5.10
N SER A 172 29.93 -11.34 -4.23
CA SER A 172 29.80 -10.88 -2.83
C SER A 172 31.09 -10.94 -2.02
N ARG A 173 32.05 -11.75 -2.44
CA ARG A 173 33.31 -11.99 -1.71
C ARG A 173 34.40 -10.99 -2.03
N PHE A 174 34.29 -10.29 -3.17
CA PHE A 174 35.27 -9.29 -3.58
C PHE A 174 35.01 -7.91 -2.94
N GLY A 175 34.02 -7.80 -2.07
CA GLY A 175 33.69 -6.55 -1.38
C GLY A 175 32.84 -5.59 -2.23
N ALA A 176 32.56 -4.43 -1.65
CA ALA A 176 31.77 -3.38 -2.30
C ALA A 176 32.63 -2.62 -3.32
N ASN A 177 32.17 -2.54 -4.56
CA ASN A 177 32.62 -1.56 -5.55
C ASN A 177 31.44 -1.14 -6.42
N ASP A 178 31.53 0.01 -7.08
CA ASP A 178 30.42 0.63 -7.82
C ASP A 178 29.80 -0.35 -8.83
N VAL A 179 30.62 -1.11 -9.57
CA VAL A 179 30.15 -2.06 -10.58
C VAL A 179 29.35 -3.23 -9.98
N ILE A 180 29.79 -3.77 -8.83
CA ILE A 180 29.09 -4.84 -8.12
C ILE A 180 27.81 -4.28 -7.48
N CYS A 181 27.88 -3.09 -6.87
CA CYS A 181 26.72 -2.42 -6.27
C CYS A 181 25.64 -2.14 -7.31
N ASP A 182 26.00 -1.64 -8.49
CA ASP A 182 25.07 -1.44 -9.60
C ASP A 182 24.44 -2.76 -10.05
N ALA A 183 25.25 -3.79 -10.27
CA ALA A 183 24.76 -5.10 -10.68
C ALA A 183 23.80 -5.72 -9.64
N PHE A 184 24.12 -5.59 -8.35
CA PHE A 184 23.26 -6.09 -7.26
C PHE A 184 21.97 -5.27 -7.15
N GLY A 185 22.04 -3.95 -7.29
CA GLY A 185 20.86 -3.09 -7.34
C GLY A 185 19.89 -3.51 -8.44
N GLU A 186 20.40 -3.71 -9.66
CA GLU A 186 19.61 -4.15 -10.82
C GLU A 186 18.98 -5.53 -10.61
N LEU A 187 19.76 -6.51 -10.14
CA LEU A 187 19.25 -7.86 -9.88
C LEU A 187 18.18 -7.85 -8.78
N MET A 188 18.40 -7.10 -7.70
CA MET A 188 17.47 -7.03 -6.59
C MET A 188 16.14 -6.39 -6.99
N ALA A 189 16.18 -5.36 -7.84
CA ALA A 189 14.99 -4.64 -8.28
C ALA A 189 14.22 -5.41 -9.36
N HIS A 190 14.92 -6.02 -10.33
CA HIS A 190 14.31 -6.42 -11.61
C HIS A 190 14.46 -7.89 -11.98
N ASP A 191 15.22 -8.70 -11.23
CA ASP A 191 15.39 -10.11 -11.58
C ASP A 191 14.05 -10.87 -11.48
N PRO A 192 13.61 -11.61 -12.51
CA PRO A 192 12.35 -12.38 -12.46
C PRO A 192 12.39 -13.56 -11.48
N SER A 193 13.57 -14.00 -11.04
CA SER A 193 13.73 -15.13 -10.13
C SER A 193 13.81 -14.66 -8.67
N ALA A 194 12.80 -15.03 -7.88
CA ALA A 194 12.79 -14.77 -6.44
C ALA A 194 14.05 -15.30 -5.72
N GLU A 195 14.59 -16.45 -6.15
CA GLU A 195 15.82 -17.02 -5.60
C GLU A 195 17.04 -16.13 -5.85
N VAL A 196 17.12 -15.47 -7.02
CA VAL A 196 18.22 -14.56 -7.33
C VAL A 196 18.09 -13.30 -6.48
N ARG A 197 16.91 -12.68 -6.45
CA ARG A 197 16.66 -11.49 -5.61
C ARG A 197 17.00 -11.77 -4.15
N LEU A 198 16.54 -12.90 -3.61
CA LEU A 198 16.84 -13.31 -2.25
C LEU A 198 18.34 -13.53 -2.01
N THR A 199 19.03 -14.18 -2.95
CA THR A 199 20.48 -14.39 -2.88
C THR A 199 21.22 -13.05 -2.84
N VAL A 200 20.82 -12.08 -3.67
CA VAL A 200 21.42 -10.74 -3.67
C VAL A 200 21.22 -10.08 -2.31
N ILE A 201 19.98 -10.07 -1.79
CA ILE A 201 19.66 -9.46 -0.48
C ILE A 201 20.54 -10.04 0.63
N TYR A 202 20.67 -11.37 0.71
CA TYR A 202 21.51 -12.03 1.72
C TYR A 202 22.97 -11.58 1.67
N ASN A 203 23.48 -11.32 0.47
CA ASN A 203 24.88 -11.01 0.24
C ASN A 203 25.16 -9.50 0.16
N SER A 204 24.12 -8.66 0.08
CA SER A 204 24.25 -7.21 -0.08
C SER A 204 23.97 -6.42 1.20
N ILE A 205 23.20 -6.97 2.14
CA ILE A 205 22.70 -6.21 3.31
C ILE A 205 23.81 -5.71 4.25
N GLY A 206 24.92 -6.46 4.31
CA GLY A 206 26.14 -6.08 5.05
C GLY A 206 27.20 -5.39 4.19
N LEU A 207 26.99 -5.26 2.88
CA LEU A 207 28.03 -4.86 1.93
C LEU A 207 28.16 -3.34 1.79
N SER A 208 27.04 -2.63 1.64
CA SER A 208 27.00 -1.16 1.60
C SER A 208 25.68 -0.64 2.19
N SER A 209 25.68 0.62 2.66
CA SER A 209 24.45 1.28 3.13
C SER A 209 23.43 1.44 2.01
N GLU A 210 23.86 1.81 0.80
CA GLU A 210 22.97 1.98 -0.35
C GLU A 210 22.25 0.66 -0.73
N LEU A 211 22.98 -0.45 -0.80
CA LEU A 211 22.39 -1.76 -1.07
C LEU A 211 21.48 -2.24 0.06
N ARG A 212 21.77 -1.85 1.30
CA ARG A 212 20.91 -2.15 2.45
C ARG A 212 19.57 -1.44 2.33
N GLU A 213 19.56 -0.16 1.99
CA GLU A 213 18.31 0.59 1.76
C GLU A 213 17.51 -0.04 0.60
N LYS A 214 18.18 -0.38 -0.52
CA LYS A 214 17.54 -1.12 -1.63
C LYS A 214 16.97 -2.49 -1.19
N ALA A 215 17.67 -3.20 -0.32
CA ALA A 215 17.21 -4.47 0.23
C ALA A 215 16.00 -4.32 1.14
N CYS A 216 15.93 -3.25 1.95
CA CYS A 216 14.80 -3.01 2.86
C CYS A 216 13.49 -2.81 2.09
N ILE A 217 13.52 -2.21 0.90
CA ILE A 217 12.34 -2.06 0.03
C ILE A 217 11.75 -3.43 -0.37
N ARG A 218 12.55 -4.51 -0.35
CA ARG A 218 12.09 -5.87 -0.67
C ARG A 218 11.22 -6.52 0.41
N VAL A 219 10.87 -5.79 1.49
CA VAL A 219 9.76 -6.18 2.35
C VAL A 219 8.43 -6.24 1.60
N LYS A 220 8.22 -5.49 0.50
CA LYS A 220 7.07 -5.61 -0.43
C LYS A 220 7.37 -6.42 -1.69
N ASP A 221 8.30 -7.38 -1.65
CA ASP A 221 8.59 -8.22 -2.81
C ASP A 221 7.34 -9.01 -3.27
N GLU A 222 7.11 -9.11 -4.58
CA GLU A 222 6.02 -9.91 -5.17
C GLU A 222 5.99 -11.37 -4.65
N SER A 223 7.16 -11.93 -4.32
CA SER A 223 7.34 -13.29 -3.85
C SER A 223 7.20 -13.38 -2.34
N PHE A 224 6.21 -14.16 -1.90
CA PHE A 224 6.02 -14.53 -0.49
C PHE A 224 7.29 -15.06 0.16
N ALA A 225 8.09 -15.87 -0.56
CA ALA A 225 9.32 -16.45 -0.02
C ALA A 225 10.38 -15.39 0.32
N VAL A 226 10.46 -14.31 -0.47
CA VAL A 226 11.38 -13.20 -0.23
C VAL A 226 10.92 -12.39 0.98
N ARG A 227 9.65 -11.96 1.00
CA ARG A 227 9.07 -11.22 2.14
C ARG A 227 9.23 -12.00 3.44
N LYS A 228 8.95 -13.30 3.43
CA LYS A 228 9.14 -14.17 4.60
C LYS A 228 10.59 -14.22 5.06
N ALA A 229 11.55 -14.33 4.14
CA ALA A 229 12.96 -14.36 4.50
C ALA A 229 13.42 -13.02 5.10
N MET A 230 12.87 -11.89 4.63
CA MET A 230 13.15 -10.57 5.20
C MET A 230 12.85 -10.53 6.69
N PHE A 231 11.62 -10.86 7.10
CA PHE A 231 11.19 -10.75 8.50
C PHE A 231 11.73 -11.87 9.40
N TYR A 232 11.87 -13.11 8.91
CA TYR A 232 12.28 -14.23 9.78
C TYR A 232 13.78 -14.51 9.83
N LYS A 233 14.56 -14.05 8.85
CA LYS A 233 15.97 -14.44 8.74
C LYS A 233 16.92 -13.26 8.56
N ILE A 234 16.54 -12.26 7.77
CA ILE A 234 17.44 -11.20 7.35
C ILE A 234 17.40 -10.03 8.33
N LEU A 235 16.25 -9.35 8.46
CA LEU A 235 16.09 -8.19 9.33
C LEU A 235 16.38 -8.46 10.82
N PRO A 236 16.09 -9.65 11.39
CA PRO A 236 16.47 -9.93 12.76
C PRO A 236 17.99 -9.86 13.02
N GLY A 237 18.81 -10.05 11.98
CA GLY A 237 20.27 -9.94 12.05
C GLY A 237 20.82 -8.53 11.83
N VAL A 238 19.97 -7.55 11.50
CA VAL A 238 20.38 -6.16 11.22
C VAL A 238 20.14 -5.30 12.45
N ASP A 239 21.17 -4.60 12.91
CA ASP A 239 21.02 -3.60 13.97
C ASP A 239 20.16 -2.44 13.45
N ILE A 240 19.12 -2.07 14.20
CA ILE A 240 18.20 -0.98 13.86
C ILE A 240 18.92 0.34 13.54
N LYS A 241 20.09 0.59 14.15
CA LYS A 241 20.90 1.80 13.90
C LYS A 241 21.51 1.85 12.50
N GLN A 242 21.62 0.70 11.82
CA GLN A 242 22.14 0.63 10.45
C GLN A 242 21.09 0.97 9.39
N LEU A 243 19.83 1.08 9.80
CA LEU A 243 18.69 1.43 8.96
C LEU A 243 18.41 2.92 9.06
N SER A 244 18.08 3.57 7.93
CA SER A 244 17.51 4.92 7.95
C SER A 244 16.15 4.93 8.68
N ILE A 245 15.72 6.11 9.17
CA ILE A 245 14.40 6.27 9.79
C ILE A 245 13.30 5.85 8.81
N SER A 246 13.38 6.31 7.57
CA SER A 246 12.44 5.96 6.50
C SER A 246 12.38 4.45 6.23
N SER A 247 13.52 3.75 6.26
CA SER A 247 13.54 2.28 6.13
C SER A 247 12.86 1.59 7.31
N ARG A 248 13.08 2.05 8.55
CA ARG A 248 12.43 1.48 9.74
C ARG A 248 10.92 1.61 9.64
N GLU A 249 10.43 2.80 9.29
CA GLU A 249 9.00 3.07 9.14
C GLU A 249 8.37 2.21 8.05
N ARG A 250 9.02 2.13 6.88
CA ARG A 250 8.56 1.30 5.77
C ARG A 250 8.50 -0.18 6.15
N ILE A 251 9.52 -0.71 6.84
CA ILE A 251 9.53 -2.10 7.31
C ILE A 251 8.34 -2.38 8.25
N VAL A 252 8.06 -1.47 9.18
CA VAL A 252 6.93 -1.60 10.12
C VAL A 252 5.60 -1.51 9.38
N GLN A 253 5.39 -0.45 8.60
CA GLN A 253 4.16 -0.21 7.88
C GLN A 253 3.85 -1.38 6.92
N ASP A 254 4.81 -1.74 6.07
CA ASP A 254 4.62 -2.76 5.03
C ASP A 254 4.50 -4.16 5.62
N GLY A 255 5.24 -4.44 6.70
CA GLY A 255 5.20 -5.74 7.38
C GLY A 255 3.90 -5.96 8.14
N LEU A 256 3.46 -4.98 8.94
CA LEU A 256 2.25 -5.09 9.75
C LEU A 256 0.96 -5.02 8.91
N SER A 257 1.01 -4.39 7.73
CA SER A 257 -0.11 -4.34 6.79
C SER A 257 -0.05 -5.40 5.67
N ASP A 258 0.89 -6.36 5.72
CA ASP A 258 1.00 -7.38 4.67
C ASP A 258 -0.27 -8.23 4.60
N ARG A 259 -0.68 -8.59 3.38
CA ARG A 259 -1.86 -9.45 3.14
C ARG A 259 -1.70 -10.86 3.71
N ASP A 260 -0.47 -11.37 3.82
CA ASP A 260 -0.19 -12.72 4.27
C ASP A 260 0.07 -12.74 5.79
N ASP A 261 -0.76 -13.46 6.55
CA ASP A 261 -0.72 -13.53 8.02
C ASP A 261 0.66 -13.90 8.57
N VAL A 262 1.36 -14.83 7.92
CA VAL A 262 2.71 -15.28 8.30
C VAL A 262 3.72 -14.13 8.25
N ILE A 263 3.55 -13.20 7.30
CA ILE A 263 4.42 -12.03 7.16
C ILE A 263 4.11 -11.03 8.26
N ARG A 264 2.82 -10.74 8.52
CA ARG A 264 2.40 -9.87 9.63
C ARG A 264 2.93 -10.37 10.96
N GLU A 265 2.77 -11.66 11.26
CA GLU A 265 3.33 -12.30 12.47
C GLU A 265 4.86 -12.12 12.55
N GLY A 266 5.56 -12.27 11.42
CA GLY A 266 7.01 -12.06 11.35
C GLY A 266 7.42 -10.61 11.65
N ALA A 267 6.66 -9.63 11.16
CA ALA A 267 6.87 -8.21 11.43
C ALA A 267 6.58 -7.86 12.90
N GLU A 268 5.48 -8.38 13.45
CA GLU A 268 5.14 -8.24 14.87
C GLU A 268 6.25 -8.81 15.76
N MET A 269 6.75 -10.02 15.45
CA MET A 269 7.87 -10.64 16.17
C MET A 269 9.17 -9.82 16.06
N LEU A 270 9.48 -9.28 14.87
CA LEU A 270 10.68 -8.46 14.65
C LEU A 270 10.69 -7.24 15.59
N VAL A 271 9.58 -6.49 15.60
CA VAL A 271 9.41 -5.31 16.44
C VAL A 271 9.42 -5.71 17.92
N ALA A 272 8.53 -6.61 18.31
CA ALA A 272 8.21 -6.85 19.72
C ALA A 272 9.27 -7.66 20.48
N MET A 273 10.05 -8.46 19.76
CA MET A 273 11.12 -9.26 20.36
C MET A 273 12.48 -8.69 20.02
N GLN A 274 12.83 -8.62 18.73
CA GLN A 274 14.22 -8.42 18.34
C GLN A 274 14.66 -6.96 18.44
N TRP A 275 13.88 -6.01 17.90
CA TRP A 275 14.22 -4.59 17.96
C TRP A 275 14.10 -4.03 19.38
N VAL A 276 13.06 -4.40 20.12
CA VAL A 276 12.96 -4.05 21.55
C VAL A 276 14.18 -4.55 22.34
N ARG A 277 14.66 -5.78 22.07
CA ARG A 277 15.87 -6.31 22.70
C ARG A 277 17.12 -5.49 22.34
N MET A 278 17.26 -5.02 21.10
CA MET A 278 18.36 -4.13 20.68
C MET A 278 18.28 -2.75 21.36
N CYS A 279 17.09 -2.35 21.80
CA CYS A 279 16.81 -1.13 22.56
C CYS A 279 16.77 -1.36 24.08
N ASN A 280 17.57 -2.31 24.59
CA ASN A 280 17.67 -2.64 26.02
C ASN A 280 16.33 -3.01 26.69
N ASN A 281 15.42 -3.63 25.92
CA ASN A 281 14.06 -3.97 26.35
C ASN A 281 13.22 -2.75 26.77
N ASN A 282 13.49 -1.58 26.20
CA ASN A 282 12.73 -0.35 26.43
C ASN A 282 12.04 0.08 25.13
N VAL A 283 10.71 0.14 25.15
CA VAL A 283 9.89 0.51 23.99
C VAL A 283 10.01 2.00 23.66
N SER A 284 10.07 2.89 24.65
CA SER A 284 10.30 4.32 24.42
C SER A 284 11.65 4.57 23.71
N VAL A 285 12.69 3.81 24.06
CA VAL A 285 14.00 3.87 23.36
C VAL A 285 13.92 3.35 21.93
N LEU A 286 13.01 2.41 21.65
CA LEU A 286 12.72 1.97 20.28
C LEU A 286 11.95 3.05 19.51
N LEU A 287 10.95 3.68 20.12
CA LEU A 287 10.18 4.77 19.51
C LEU A 287 11.07 5.97 19.16
N GLN A 288 12.09 6.27 19.96
CA GLN A 288 13.15 7.26 19.65
C GLN A 288 13.99 6.92 18.40
N LYS A 289 13.72 5.80 17.73
CA LYS A 289 14.32 5.42 16.44
C LYS A 289 13.39 5.69 15.26
N PHE A 290 12.22 6.27 15.49
CA PHE A 290 11.21 6.63 14.50
C PHE A 290 10.91 8.13 14.56
N ASP A 291 10.36 8.69 13.49
CA ASP A 291 9.81 10.03 13.51
C ASP A 291 8.37 9.99 14.06
N VAL A 292 8.25 9.94 15.39
CA VAL A 292 6.95 9.79 16.07
C VAL A 292 6.01 10.99 15.88
N MET A 293 6.56 12.18 15.61
CA MET A 293 5.77 13.40 15.40
C MET A 293 5.34 13.55 13.95
N GLY A 294 6.25 13.28 13.00
CA GLY A 294 5.92 13.31 11.58
C GLY A 294 5.04 12.13 11.15
N ARG A 295 5.18 10.96 11.81
CA ARG A 295 4.48 9.71 11.47
C ARG A 295 3.94 8.95 12.69
N PRO A 296 3.05 9.56 13.49
CA PRO A 296 2.47 8.93 14.68
C PRO A 296 1.73 7.62 14.37
N GLU A 297 1.17 7.46 13.17
CA GLU A 297 0.44 6.26 12.74
C GLU A 297 1.32 5.00 12.67
N VAL A 298 2.59 5.18 12.31
CA VAL A 298 3.57 4.08 12.27
C VAL A 298 3.98 3.70 13.69
N ALA A 299 4.15 4.70 14.55
CA ALA A 299 4.45 4.50 15.96
C ALA A 299 3.31 3.79 16.69
N ASP A 300 2.05 4.12 16.39
CA ASP A 300 0.89 3.39 16.91
C ASP A 300 0.89 1.92 16.50
N SER A 301 1.05 1.67 15.20
CA SER A 301 1.09 0.30 14.67
C SER A 301 2.19 -0.52 15.35
N LEU A 302 3.35 0.10 15.61
CA LEU A 302 4.46 -0.49 16.34
C LEU A 302 4.07 -0.84 17.79
N VAL A 303 3.48 0.10 18.54
CA VAL A 303 3.07 -0.12 19.94
C VAL A 303 1.96 -1.18 20.04
N GLN A 304 0.99 -1.15 19.12
CA GLN A 304 -0.05 -2.18 19.03
C GLN A 304 0.54 -3.57 18.78
N ALA A 305 1.45 -3.70 17.80
CA ALA A 305 2.16 -4.94 17.53
C ALA A 305 2.96 -5.43 18.74
N PHE A 306 3.61 -4.52 19.46
CA PHE A 306 4.34 -4.83 20.69
C PHE A 306 3.43 -5.48 21.74
N PHE A 307 2.32 -4.84 22.11
CA PHE A 307 1.44 -5.36 23.16
C PHE A 307 0.67 -6.62 22.74
N ARG A 308 0.33 -6.78 21.46
CA ARG A 308 -0.26 -8.01 20.92
C ARG A 308 0.65 -9.23 21.10
N VAL A 309 1.95 -9.07 20.85
CA VAL A 309 2.93 -10.14 21.01
C VAL A 309 3.35 -10.30 22.48
N ARG A 310 3.55 -9.20 23.20
CA ARG A 310 4.04 -9.14 24.58
C ARG A 310 2.94 -8.79 25.56
N THR A 311 1.85 -9.54 25.52
CA THR A 311 0.74 -9.43 26.48
C THR A 311 1.19 -9.65 27.93
N ASP A 312 2.27 -10.41 28.14
CA ASP A 312 2.94 -10.57 29.43
C ASP A 312 3.49 -9.24 29.96
N ILE A 313 4.00 -8.38 29.08
CA ILE A 313 4.48 -7.05 29.46
C ILE A 313 3.33 -6.10 29.73
N ALA A 314 2.22 -6.19 28.99
CA ALA A 314 1.02 -5.39 29.26
C ALA A 314 0.51 -5.56 30.70
N GLN A 315 0.59 -6.78 31.24
CA GLN A 315 0.15 -7.08 32.62
C GLN A 315 1.04 -6.46 33.71
N ILE A 316 2.31 -6.19 33.39
CA ILE A 316 3.29 -5.60 34.32
C ILE A 316 3.66 -4.16 33.95
N PHE A 317 2.98 -3.58 32.96
CA PHE A 317 3.15 -2.18 32.59
C PHE A 317 2.71 -1.32 33.77
N VAL A 318 3.51 -0.30 34.11
CA VAL A 318 3.28 0.58 35.26
C VAL A 318 3.47 2.01 34.81
N VAL A 319 2.42 2.82 34.99
CA VAL A 319 2.44 4.27 34.81
C VAL A 319 2.54 4.88 36.21
N ASP A 320 3.75 4.98 36.74
CA ASP A 320 3.99 5.56 38.06
C ASP A 320 4.24 7.08 37.99
N GLN A 321 4.36 7.71 39.16
CA GLN A 321 4.64 9.14 39.25
C GLN A 321 5.96 9.51 38.56
N GLN A 322 6.97 8.64 38.62
CA GLN A 322 8.26 8.91 37.99
C GLN A 322 8.15 8.92 36.46
N PHE A 323 7.36 8.02 35.89
CA PHE A 323 7.04 8.00 34.46
C PHE A 323 6.33 9.29 34.05
N LEU A 324 5.31 9.71 34.79
CA LEU A 324 4.53 10.92 34.47
C LEU A 324 5.33 12.22 34.63
N GLU A 325 6.25 12.30 35.60
CA GLU A 325 7.11 13.47 35.80
C GLU A 325 8.15 13.66 34.67
N ASN A 326 8.50 12.59 33.96
CA ASN A 326 9.54 12.57 32.93
C ASN A 326 9.00 12.20 31.54
N LEU A 327 7.72 12.48 31.26
CA LEU A 327 7.10 12.18 29.97
C LEU A 327 7.90 12.78 28.81
N THR A 328 8.20 11.95 27.82
CA THR A 328 8.64 12.38 26.49
C THR A 328 7.51 12.26 25.47
N VAL A 329 7.77 12.75 24.26
CA VAL A 329 6.89 12.55 23.10
C VAL A 329 6.59 11.07 22.87
N GLU A 330 7.61 10.21 22.96
CA GLU A 330 7.46 8.76 22.80
C GLU A 330 6.66 8.11 23.92
N ASP A 331 6.82 8.59 25.17
CA ASP A 331 6.08 8.06 26.31
C ASP A 331 4.58 8.38 26.22
N CYS A 332 4.22 9.57 25.69
CA CYS A 332 2.83 9.90 25.40
C CYS A 332 2.21 8.95 24.36
N ILE A 333 2.95 8.60 23.31
CA ILE A 333 2.51 7.62 22.30
C ILE A 333 2.41 6.22 22.89
N LEU A 334 3.36 5.82 23.74
CA LEU A 334 3.32 4.53 24.44
C LEU A 334 2.10 4.43 25.36
N LEU A 335 1.81 5.48 26.13
CA LEU A 335 0.65 5.56 27.02
C LEU A 335 -0.65 5.46 26.24
N ARG A 336 -0.80 6.25 25.16
CA ARG A 336 -1.93 6.18 24.24
C ARG A 336 -2.08 4.78 23.63
N GLY A 337 -1.00 4.22 23.10
CA GLY A 337 -1.02 2.92 22.46
C GLY A 337 -1.37 1.79 23.43
N PHE A 338 -0.95 1.87 24.70
CA PHE A 338 -1.39 0.93 25.74
C PHE A 338 -2.90 1.05 26.02
N GLN A 339 -3.42 2.28 26.14
CA GLN A 339 -4.85 2.51 26.33
C GLN A 339 -5.65 1.91 25.16
N ASP A 340 -5.23 2.19 23.93
CA ASP A 340 -5.89 1.69 22.71
C ASP A 340 -5.83 0.18 22.60
N PHE A 341 -4.69 -0.42 22.96
CA PHE A 341 -4.56 -1.87 23.01
C PHE A 341 -5.59 -2.49 23.97
N CYS A 342 -5.73 -1.93 25.18
CA CYS A 342 -6.68 -2.45 26.16
C CYS A 342 -8.13 -2.25 25.73
N ILE A 343 -8.47 -1.11 25.11
CA ILE A 343 -9.82 -0.84 24.58
C ILE A 343 -10.14 -1.87 23.47
N GLN A 344 -9.28 -1.97 22.44
CA GLN A 344 -9.51 -2.88 21.30
C GLN A 344 -9.58 -4.36 21.69
N THR A 345 -8.84 -4.76 22.72
CA THR A 345 -8.84 -6.15 23.23
C THR A 345 -9.87 -6.41 24.32
N ASN A 346 -10.69 -5.41 24.69
CA ASN A 346 -11.68 -5.47 25.77
C ASN A 346 -11.07 -5.82 27.14
N PHE A 347 -9.87 -5.33 27.45
CA PHE A 347 -9.20 -5.50 28.75
C PHE A 347 -9.49 -4.34 29.71
N SER A 348 -10.77 -4.05 29.96
CA SER A 348 -11.21 -2.94 30.83
C SER A 348 -10.60 -3.00 32.23
N SER A 349 -10.58 -4.17 32.86
CA SER A 349 -10.00 -4.31 34.21
C SER A 349 -8.50 -4.01 34.26
N LEU A 350 -7.77 -4.32 33.20
CA LEU A 350 -6.34 -4.02 33.11
C LEU A 350 -6.13 -2.52 32.88
N LEU A 351 -6.96 -1.93 32.03
CA LEU A 351 -6.93 -0.50 31.76
C LEU A 351 -7.15 0.31 33.05
N ASP A 352 -8.18 -0.05 33.82
CA ASP A 352 -8.50 0.61 35.10
C ASP A 352 -7.42 0.41 36.17
N GLU A 353 -6.73 -0.73 36.15
CA GLU A 353 -5.65 -1.02 37.11
C GLU A 353 -4.36 -0.24 36.77
N LYS A 354 -4.04 -0.09 35.48
CA LYS A 354 -2.72 0.40 35.03
C LYS A 354 -2.69 1.86 34.62
N MET A 355 -3.80 2.41 34.16
CA MET A 355 -3.86 3.82 33.77
C MET A 355 -3.91 4.71 35.02
N PRO A 356 -3.29 5.90 34.97
CA PRO A 356 -3.36 6.85 36.08
C PRO A 356 -4.78 7.39 36.25
N ASP A 357 -5.15 7.78 37.46
CA ASP A 357 -6.40 8.50 37.71
C ASP A 357 -6.47 9.78 36.88
N LEU A 358 -7.67 10.11 36.36
CA LEU A 358 -7.86 11.28 35.51
C LEU A 358 -7.43 12.59 36.19
N VAL A 359 -7.62 12.68 37.52
CA VAL A 359 -7.17 13.80 38.36
C VAL A 359 -5.66 14.02 38.24
N VAL A 360 -4.89 12.92 38.24
CA VAL A 360 -3.42 12.92 38.16
C VAL A 360 -2.99 13.26 36.74
N LEU A 361 -3.65 12.69 35.73
CA LEU A 361 -3.36 12.98 34.34
C LEU A 361 -3.62 14.46 34.00
N ALA A 362 -4.73 15.03 34.51
CA ALA A 362 -5.05 16.45 34.35
C ALA A 362 -4.00 17.37 35.00
N ASP A 363 -3.45 17.01 36.15
CA ASP A 363 -2.35 17.76 36.77
C ASP A 363 -1.09 17.76 35.87
N HIS A 364 -0.72 16.61 35.33
CA HIS A 364 0.47 16.51 34.45
C HIS A 364 0.26 17.23 33.12
N LEU A 365 -0.95 17.16 32.55
CA LEU A 365 -1.32 17.96 31.39
C LEU A 365 -1.18 19.47 31.70
N GLY A 366 -1.60 19.91 32.89
CA GLY A 366 -1.39 21.28 33.36
C GLY A 366 0.08 21.68 33.51
N VAL A 367 0.94 20.75 33.96
CA VAL A 367 2.40 20.97 34.04
C VAL A 367 3.01 21.13 32.64
N ILE A 368 2.61 20.28 31.68
CA ILE A 368 3.08 20.37 30.30
C ILE A 368 2.58 21.65 29.64
N TRP A 369 1.32 22.03 29.87
CA TRP A 369 0.77 23.31 29.43
C TRP A 369 1.57 24.50 29.97
N HIS A 370 1.93 24.47 31.26
CA HIS A 370 2.75 25.53 31.83
C HIS A 370 4.12 25.63 31.15
N LYS A 371 4.77 24.49 30.88
CA LYS A 371 6.02 24.45 30.13
C LYS A 371 5.85 25.04 28.73
N TYR A 372 4.81 24.63 27.99
CA TYR A 372 4.49 25.19 26.67
C TYR A 372 4.38 26.73 26.67
N THR A 373 3.78 27.31 27.72
CA THR A 373 3.64 28.78 27.82
C THR A 373 4.88 29.50 28.34
N ASP A 374 5.81 28.78 28.98
CA ASP A 374 7.01 29.35 29.61
C ASP A 374 8.24 29.12 28.73
N GLU A 375 8.30 29.81 27.59
CA GLU A 375 9.40 29.70 26.63
C GLU A 375 10.78 30.02 27.22
N GLU A 376 10.82 30.84 28.29
CA GLU A 376 12.07 31.16 28.98
C GLU A 376 12.66 29.94 29.71
N SER A 377 11.84 28.93 29.97
CA SER A 377 12.24 27.68 30.62
C SER A 377 12.77 26.60 29.66
N TYR A 378 12.78 26.87 28.34
CA TYR A 378 13.17 25.86 27.34
C TYR A 378 14.66 25.51 27.41
N GLU A 379 14.92 24.21 27.54
CA GLU A 379 16.25 23.63 27.42
C GLU A 379 16.49 23.21 25.97
N LEU A 380 17.26 24.02 25.22
CA LEU A 380 17.55 23.77 23.81
C LEU A 380 18.77 22.85 23.64
N ASN A 381 18.62 21.79 22.85
CA ASN A 381 19.75 20.97 22.41
C ASN A 381 20.49 21.60 21.21
N ASP A 382 21.67 21.05 20.87
CA ASP A 382 22.46 21.52 19.73
C ASP A 382 21.66 21.42 18.42
N GLY A 383 21.32 22.56 17.83
CA GLY A 383 20.59 22.66 16.56
C GLY A 383 19.07 22.76 16.69
N GLU A 384 18.54 22.76 17.91
CA GLU A 384 17.11 22.86 18.21
C GLU A 384 16.67 24.31 18.42
N THR A 385 15.51 24.67 17.88
CA THR A 385 14.91 26.01 18.00
C THR A 385 13.83 26.04 19.09
N ILE A 386 13.43 27.25 19.49
CA ILE A 386 12.31 27.45 20.42
C ILE A 386 11.01 26.89 19.82
N GLU A 387 10.84 27.01 18.51
CA GLU A 387 9.70 26.47 17.78
C GLU A 387 9.66 24.94 17.87
N ASP A 388 10.81 24.27 17.69
CA ASP A 388 10.90 22.80 17.82
C ASP A 388 10.46 22.30 19.20
N VAL A 389 10.95 22.94 20.28
CA VAL A 389 10.58 22.58 21.66
C VAL A 389 9.10 22.88 21.93
N ARG A 390 8.59 23.99 21.39
CA ARG A 390 7.16 24.34 21.49
C ARG A 390 6.30 23.28 20.80
N ASP A 391 6.69 22.82 19.62
CA ASP A 391 5.99 21.78 18.86
C ASP A 391 6.01 20.43 19.58
N TYR A 392 7.09 20.09 20.29
CA TYR A 392 7.13 18.91 21.16
C TYR A 392 6.07 18.97 22.25
N TYR A 393 6.00 20.09 22.97
CA TYR A 393 5.01 20.24 24.04
C TYR A 393 3.59 20.27 23.48
N LEU A 394 3.36 20.94 22.35
CA LEU A 394 2.05 20.95 21.70
C LEU A 394 1.61 19.56 21.27
N PHE A 395 2.53 18.76 20.71
CA PHE A 395 2.26 17.36 20.39
C PHE A 395 1.96 16.53 21.65
N MET A 396 2.71 16.71 22.74
CA MET A 396 2.42 16.04 24.01
C MET A 396 1.04 16.41 24.56
N ILE A 397 0.65 17.69 24.48
CA ILE A 397 -0.69 18.17 24.85
C ILE A 397 -1.76 17.49 24.00
N GLU A 398 -1.56 17.44 22.67
CA GLU A 398 -2.47 16.75 21.75
C GLU A 398 -2.65 15.27 22.15
N GLN A 399 -1.55 14.54 22.39
CA GLN A 399 -1.61 13.12 22.75
C GLN A 399 -2.29 12.88 24.11
N LEU A 400 -2.02 13.71 25.10
CA LEU A 400 -2.61 13.57 26.43
C LEU A 400 -4.09 13.99 26.45
N LEU A 401 -4.48 14.99 25.67
CA LEU A 401 -5.90 15.32 25.46
C LEU A 401 -6.64 14.16 24.80
N LEU A 402 -6.04 13.50 23.81
CA LEU A 402 -6.60 12.28 23.23
C LEU A 402 -6.76 11.17 24.28
N VAL A 403 -5.74 10.93 25.11
CA VAL A 403 -5.82 9.97 26.21
C VAL A 403 -6.97 10.32 27.16
N CYS A 404 -7.05 11.57 27.63
CA CYS A 404 -8.14 12.06 28.47
C CYS A 404 -9.52 11.89 27.82
N SER A 405 -9.64 12.17 26.51
CA SER A 405 -10.90 12.05 25.77
C SER A 405 -11.44 10.62 25.72
N ARG A 406 -10.59 9.62 25.96
CA ARG A 406 -10.94 8.19 25.96
C ARG A 406 -11.28 7.64 27.36
N TYR A 407 -11.10 8.42 28.42
CA TYR A 407 -11.53 8.00 29.77
C TYR A 407 -13.05 7.82 29.84
N ASP A 408 -13.51 6.81 30.58
CA ASP A 408 -14.93 6.51 30.79
C ASP A 408 -15.38 6.77 32.25
N SER A 409 -16.65 6.49 32.55
CA SER A 409 -17.21 6.61 33.89
C SER A 409 -16.55 5.70 34.92
N ASN A 410 -15.97 4.57 34.50
CA ASN A 410 -15.26 3.66 35.41
C ASN A 410 -13.89 4.22 35.81
N GLN A 411 -13.32 5.11 34.98
CA GLN A 411 -12.01 5.73 35.19
C GLN A 411 -12.09 7.12 35.86
N ASN A 412 -13.09 7.32 36.72
CA ASN A 412 -13.26 8.52 37.54
C ASN A 412 -13.48 9.82 36.75
N ILE A 413 -14.06 9.78 35.54
CA ILE A 413 -14.48 11.03 34.85
C ILE A 413 -15.56 11.79 35.65
N ASP A 414 -16.30 11.08 36.51
CA ASP A 414 -17.29 11.66 37.43
C ASP A 414 -16.65 12.30 38.68
N ASP A 415 -15.33 12.21 38.87
CA ASP A 415 -14.66 12.85 39.99
C ASP A 415 -14.79 14.39 39.86
N PRO A 416 -15.44 15.08 40.83
CA PRO A 416 -15.64 16.52 40.77
C PRO A 416 -14.33 17.32 40.74
N VAL A 417 -13.23 16.76 41.28
CA VAL A 417 -11.90 17.37 41.23
C VAL A 417 -11.30 17.24 39.83
N ALA A 418 -11.40 16.07 39.20
CA ALA A 418 -10.94 15.85 37.83
C ALA A 418 -11.68 16.77 36.86
N ARG A 419 -13.03 16.77 36.94
CA ARG A 419 -13.90 17.60 36.09
C ARG A 419 -13.50 19.06 36.19
N LYS A 420 -13.38 19.58 37.42
CA LYS A 420 -12.99 20.98 37.64
C LYS A 420 -11.61 21.30 37.05
N ARG A 421 -10.60 20.44 37.27
CA ARG A 421 -9.25 20.66 36.76
C ARG A 421 -9.20 20.68 35.24
N LEU A 422 -9.89 19.74 34.59
CA LEU A 422 -9.97 19.68 33.14
C LEU A 422 -10.72 20.89 32.57
N THR A 423 -11.87 21.26 33.14
CA THR A 423 -12.61 22.46 32.70
C THR A 423 -11.77 23.73 32.85
N ASP A 424 -11.11 23.92 34.00
CA ASP A 424 -10.26 25.09 34.24
C ASP A 424 -9.10 25.13 33.21
N LEU A 425 -8.50 23.98 32.90
CA LEU A 425 -7.41 23.87 31.93
C LEU A 425 -7.87 24.09 30.49
N ILE A 426 -8.97 23.47 30.07
CA ILE A 426 -9.58 23.64 28.74
C ILE A 426 -9.88 25.11 28.47
N VAL A 427 -10.44 25.83 29.45
CA VAL A 427 -10.70 27.28 29.32
C VAL A 427 -9.41 28.09 29.11
N VAL A 428 -8.28 27.65 29.68
CA VAL A 428 -6.99 28.31 29.44
C VAL A 428 -6.43 27.95 28.06
N ILE A 429 -6.50 26.67 27.66
CA ILE A 429 -6.05 26.20 26.34
C ILE A 429 -6.82 26.91 25.23
N MET A 430 -8.15 27.01 25.35
CA MET A 430 -9.04 27.65 24.39
C MET A 430 -8.80 29.16 24.21
N LYS A 431 -8.06 29.81 25.12
CA LYS A 431 -7.67 31.22 24.97
C LYS A 431 -6.39 31.39 24.16
N ASP A 432 -5.59 30.33 24.02
CA ASP A 432 -4.36 30.37 23.24
C ASP A 432 -4.65 29.99 21.80
N GLN A 433 -4.69 31.02 20.95
CA GLN A 433 -4.98 30.88 19.54
C GLN A 433 -3.97 30.03 18.77
N GLN A 434 -2.72 29.96 19.23
CA GLN A 434 -1.63 29.24 18.55
C GLN A 434 -1.65 27.74 18.90
N ALA A 435 -2.20 27.38 20.05
CA ALA A 435 -2.28 25.99 20.49
C ALA A 435 -3.44 25.21 19.85
N ILE A 436 -4.46 25.89 19.34
CA ILE A 436 -5.68 25.23 18.86
C ILE A 436 -5.52 24.75 17.42
N SER A 437 -5.33 23.43 17.28
CA SER A 437 -5.47 22.69 16.01
C SER A 437 -6.86 22.04 15.90
N GLU A 438 -7.22 21.54 14.72
CA GLU A 438 -8.46 20.77 14.51
C GLU A 438 -8.55 19.56 15.46
N LYS A 439 -7.46 18.80 15.58
CA LYS A 439 -7.40 17.62 16.45
C LYS A 439 -7.56 17.98 17.93
N ILE A 440 -6.88 19.04 18.39
CA ILE A 440 -6.98 19.50 19.78
C ILE A 440 -8.42 19.94 20.07
N MET A 441 -9.07 20.64 19.13
CA MET A 441 -10.47 21.03 19.26
C MET A 441 -11.40 19.81 19.36
N ASP A 442 -11.23 18.82 18.47
CA ASP A 442 -12.02 17.58 18.48
C ASP A 442 -11.88 16.84 19.83
N TYR A 443 -10.66 16.76 20.38
CA TYR A 443 -10.43 16.12 21.69
C TYR A 443 -11.01 16.91 22.84
N ILE A 444 -10.92 18.25 22.82
CA ILE A 444 -11.54 19.12 23.83
C ILE A 444 -13.05 18.93 23.81
N VAL A 445 -13.69 18.95 22.63
CA VAL A 445 -15.13 18.75 22.51
C VAL A 445 -15.54 17.37 23.01
N ALA A 446 -14.78 16.33 22.70
CA ALA A 446 -15.04 14.97 23.19
C ALA A 446 -14.94 14.88 24.73
N ILE A 447 -13.96 15.56 25.34
CA ILE A 447 -13.84 15.66 26.80
C ILE A 447 -15.06 16.42 27.36
N GLU A 448 -15.37 17.60 26.82
CA GLU A 448 -16.46 18.45 27.30
C GLU A 448 -17.84 17.78 27.16
N TYR A 449 -18.04 16.97 26.13
CA TYR A 449 -19.27 16.18 26.02
C TYR A 449 -19.44 15.24 27.22
N LYS A 450 -18.36 14.55 27.61
CA LYS A 450 -18.37 13.65 28.77
C LYS A 450 -18.48 14.42 30.08
N LEU A 451 -17.82 15.56 30.19
CA LEU A 451 -17.93 16.46 31.35
C LEU A 451 -19.33 17.08 31.49
N ASN A 452 -20.16 17.06 30.44
CA ASN A 452 -21.54 17.52 30.46
C ASN A 452 -22.55 16.36 30.41
N ASP A 453 -22.19 15.24 31.06
CA ASP A 453 -23.02 14.03 31.21
C ASP A 453 -23.56 13.49 29.88
N SER A 454 -22.76 13.63 28.81
CA SER A 454 -23.11 13.19 27.45
C SER A 454 -24.41 13.81 26.92
N SER A 455 -24.64 15.08 27.24
CA SER A 455 -25.82 15.82 26.77
C SER A 455 -25.49 16.73 25.61
N ASP A 456 -26.04 16.44 24.42
CA ASP A 456 -25.93 17.30 23.23
C ASP A 456 -26.40 18.74 23.52
N SER A 457 -27.47 18.91 24.30
CA SER A 457 -27.99 20.23 24.66
C SER A 457 -27.01 21.02 25.52
N ALA A 458 -26.35 20.35 26.47
CA ALA A 458 -25.38 21.00 27.35
C ALA A 458 -24.11 21.36 26.58
N LEU A 459 -23.62 20.46 25.73
CA LEU A 459 -22.47 20.73 24.86
C LEU A 459 -22.71 21.93 23.93
N LEU A 460 -23.87 21.99 23.28
CA LEU A 460 -24.24 23.13 22.44
C LEU A 460 -24.30 24.43 23.26
N THR A 461 -24.91 24.38 24.45
CA THR A 461 -25.00 25.55 25.33
C THR A 461 -23.61 26.05 25.72
N TRP A 462 -22.73 25.14 26.14
CA TRP A 462 -21.33 25.43 26.45
C TRP A 462 -20.58 26.06 25.26
N ALA A 463 -20.76 25.52 24.06
CA ALA A 463 -20.10 26.05 22.86
C ALA A 463 -20.53 27.50 22.55
N PHE A 464 -21.84 27.78 22.66
CA PHE A 464 -22.36 29.15 22.50
C PHE A 464 -21.89 30.09 23.63
N GLU A 465 -21.84 29.62 24.87
CA GLU A 465 -21.35 30.41 26.02
C GLU A 465 -19.86 30.73 25.91
N LEU A 466 -19.05 29.80 25.41
CA LEU A 466 -17.61 29.97 25.28
C LEU A 466 -17.24 31.05 24.25
N VAL A 467 -18.00 31.14 23.17
CA VAL A 467 -17.80 32.14 22.11
C VAL A 467 -18.31 33.53 22.53
N ASP A 468 -19.18 33.62 23.55
CA ASP A 468 -19.78 34.82 24.18
C ASP A 468 -20.62 35.72 23.24
N SER A 469 -20.11 36.07 22.06
CA SER A 469 -20.81 36.83 21.03
C SER A 469 -20.36 36.43 19.62
N ALA A 470 -21.26 36.54 18.64
CA ALA A 470 -20.91 36.27 17.25
C ALA A 470 -19.77 37.21 16.79
N PRO A 471 -18.62 36.69 16.32
CA PRO A 471 -17.53 37.49 15.81
C PRO A 471 -18.02 38.38 14.66
N ALA A 472 -17.45 39.58 14.53
CA ALA A 472 -17.76 40.46 13.40
C ALA A 472 -17.43 39.75 12.07
N PRO A 473 -18.21 39.98 11.00
CA PRO A 473 -17.90 39.42 9.68
C PRO A 473 -16.52 39.90 9.22
N ALA A 474 -15.62 38.96 8.95
CA ALA A 474 -14.27 39.27 8.51
C ALA A 474 -14.22 39.65 7.02
N THR A 475 -13.45 40.69 6.71
CA THR A 475 -13.11 41.15 5.36
C THR A 475 -11.60 41.04 5.15
N GLN A 476 -11.11 41.18 3.90
CA GLN A 476 -9.65 41.15 3.62
C GLN A 476 -8.85 42.21 4.39
N ASP A 477 -9.49 43.32 4.78
CA ASP A 477 -8.88 44.41 5.55
C ASP A 477 -9.09 44.28 7.06
N SER A 478 -9.69 43.18 7.53
CA SER A 478 -9.94 42.97 8.97
C SER A 478 -8.65 42.64 9.72
N ASP A 479 -8.58 43.07 10.98
CA ASP A 479 -7.46 42.75 11.86
C ASP A 479 -7.30 41.23 12.02
N GLU A 480 -6.05 40.76 12.07
CA GLU A 480 -5.69 39.35 12.18
C GLU A 480 -6.38 38.66 13.37
N SER A 481 -6.58 39.37 14.48
CA SER A 481 -7.30 38.87 15.66
C SER A 481 -8.79 38.62 15.41
N VAL A 482 -9.44 39.42 14.55
CA VAL A 482 -10.86 39.23 14.18
C VAL A 482 -11.01 37.98 13.31
N VAL A 483 -10.08 37.79 12.37
CA VAL A 483 -10.02 36.61 11.50
C VAL A 483 -9.79 35.35 12.34
N ALA A 484 -8.81 35.38 13.25
CA ALA A 484 -8.49 34.26 14.14
C ALA A 484 -9.67 33.90 15.05
N ASN A 485 -10.32 34.89 15.68
CA ASN A 485 -11.50 34.65 16.53
C ASN A 485 -12.65 33.98 15.77
N LEU A 486 -12.91 34.39 14.53
CA LEU A 486 -13.94 33.77 13.71
C LEU A 486 -13.57 32.35 13.29
N LEU A 487 -12.31 32.11 12.94
CA LEU A 487 -11.81 30.75 12.65
C LEU A 487 -11.92 29.83 13.86
N HIS A 488 -11.53 30.27 15.05
CA HIS A 488 -11.66 29.47 16.28
C HIS A 488 -13.12 29.15 16.61
N ALA A 489 -14.02 30.12 16.49
CA ALA A 489 -15.45 29.89 16.72
C ALA A 489 -16.03 28.87 15.73
N LEU A 490 -15.71 29.02 14.44
CA LEU A 490 -16.15 28.07 13.41
C LEU A 490 -15.54 26.68 13.60
N LEU A 491 -14.29 26.58 14.07
CA LEU A 491 -13.62 25.31 14.33
C LEU A 491 -14.27 24.58 15.50
N LEU A 492 -14.61 25.30 16.56
CA LEU A 492 -15.39 24.79 17.68
C LEU A 492 -16.75 24.26 17.22
N PHE A 493 -17.52 25.06 16.46
CA PHE A 493 -18.83 24.61 15.97
C PHE A 493 -18.73 23.43 15.01
N ARG A 494 -17.70 23.38 14.15
CA ARG A 494 -17.42 22.21 13.32
C ARG A 494 -17.23 20.96 14.18
N SER A 495 -16.42 21.06 15.24
CA SER A 495 -16.06 19.95 16.12
C SER A 495 -17.24 19.52 17.02
N VAL A 496 -18.12 20.46 17.38
CA VAL A 496 -19.37 20.16 18.11
C VAL A 496 -20.37 19.46 17.18
N LEU A 497 -20.52 19.94 15.94
CA LEU A 497 -21.46 19.38 14.97
C LEU A 497 -21.07 17.95 14.55
N SER A 498 -19.79 17.61 14.53
CA SER A 498 -19.35 16.23 14.31
C SER A 498 -19.67 15.28 15.45
N TYR A 499 -19.91 15.81 16.66
CA TYR A 499 -20.12 15.00 17.86
C TYR A 499 -21.61 14.80 18.19
N VAL A 500 -22.46 15.81 17.93
CA VAL A 500 -23.89 15.77 18.27
C VAL A 500 -24.73 14.94 17.28
N ASN A 501 -25.78 14.27 17.77
CA ASN A 501 -26.64 13.41 16.94
C ASN A 501 -28.15 13.52 17.29
N SER A 502 -28.53 14.39 18.23
CA SER A 502 -29.92 14.49 18.69
C SER A 502 -30.77 15.47 17.87
N ALA A 503 -32.09 15.26 17.91
CA ALA A 503 -33.07 16.20 17.35
C ALA A 503 -33.06 17.59 18.03
N VAL A 504 -32.40 17.73 19.19
CA VAL A 504 -32.24 19.00 19.90
C VAL A 504 -31.44 19.99 19.05
N VAL A 505 -30.49 19.50 18.26
CA VAL A 505 -29.62 20.31 17.40
C VAL A 505 -30.41 21.12 16.38
N ILE A 506 -31.56 20.61 15.92
CA ILE A 506 -32.43 21.26 14.92
C ILE A 506 -32.85 22.66 15.36
N GLY A 507 -33.07 22.88 16.66
CA GLY A 507 -33.44 24.19 17.20
C GLY A 507 -32.30 25.22 17.16
N PHE A 508 -31.05 24.78 17.13
CA PHE A 508 -29.86 25.63 17.17
C PHE A 508 -29.28 25.93 15.80
N LEU A 509 -29.53 25.08 14.79
CA LEU A 509 -29.02 25.26 13.42
C LEU A 509 -29.40 26.62 12.79
N PRO A 510 -30.63 27.15 12.93
CA PRO A 510 -30.95 28.48 12.40
C PRO A 510 -30.13 29.59 13.07
N THR A 511 -29.95 29.51 14.39
CA THR A 511 -29.14 30.49 15.15
C THR A 511 -27.67 30.43 14.76
N LEU A 512 -27.13 29.22 14.57
CA LEU A 512 -25.78 29.03 14.07
C LEU A 512 -25.62 29.62 12.66
N TYR A 513 -26.60 29.38 11.78
CA TYR A 513 -26.57 29.88 10.42
C TYR A 513 -26.62 31.41 10.36
N ASP A 514 -27.62 32.01 11.00
CA ASP A 514 -27.86 33.45 10.96
C ASP A 514 -26.69 34.25 11.58
N ASN A 515 -26.08 33.72 12.66
CA ASN A 515 -25.05 34.44 13.40
C ASN A 515 -23.61 34.16 12.92
N TYR A 516 -23.34 32.97 12.36
CA TYR A 516 -21.96 32.55 12.03
C TYR A 516 -21.82 32.14 10.56
N LEU A 517 -22.65 31.21 10.08
CA LEU A 517 -22.42 30.60 8.76
C LEU A 517 -22.72 31.55 7.61
N GLN A 518 -23.77 32.37 7.69
CA GLN A 518 -24.14 33.29 6.60
C GLN A 518 -23.00 34.26 6.27
N ALA A 519 -22.35 34.81 7.30
CA ALA A 519 -21.19 35.68 7.15
C ALA A 519 -19.96 34.92 6.67
N ALA A 520 -19.72 33.71 7.20
CA ALA A 520 -18.59 32.88 6.81
C ALA A 520 -18.64 32.47 5.33
N LEU A 521 -19.80 32.01 4.85
CA LEU A 521 -20.03 31.59 3.47
C LEU A 521 -19.87 32.74 2.47
N SER A 522 -20.14 33.97 2.90
CA SER A 522 -20.00 35.19 2.08
C SER A 522 -18.64 35.88 2.25
N SER A 523 -17.78 35.37 3.14
CA SER A 523 -16.47 35.95 3.45
C SER A 523 -15.58 35.94 2.20
N PRO A 524 -14.74 36.97 1.95
CA PRO A 524 -13.73 36.92 0.91
C PRO A 524 -12.53 36.02 1.29
N ILE A 525 -12.35 35.74 2.59
CA ILE A 525 -11.25 34.90 3.10
C ILE A 525 -11.63 33.42 2.92
N GLN A 526 -10.76 32.68 2.24
CA GLN A 526 -11.02 31.32 1.76
C GLN A 526 -11.17 30.32 2.92
N SER A 527 -10.21 30.29 3.86
CA SER A 527 -10.24 29.43 5.06
C SER A 527 -11.51 29.56 5.92
N ILE A 528 -12.01 30.79 6.13
CA ILE A 528 -13.29 31.04 6.83
C ILE A 528 -14.46 30.46 6.06
N ARG A 529 -14.48 30.65 4.74
CA ARG A 529 -15.55 30.18 3.86
C ARG A 529 -15.61 28.66 3.85
N VAL A 530 -14.46 27.98 3.75
CA VAL A 530 -14.35 26.51 3.82
C VAL A 530 -14.85 25.95 5.14
N LEU A 531 -14.42 26.52 6.26
CA LEU A 531 -14.86 26.04 7.57
C LEU A 531 -16.37 26.26 7.79
N GLY A 532 -16.90 27.38 7.27
CA GLY A 532 -18.34 27.64 7.21
C GLY A 532 -19.11 26.62 6.35
N MET A 533 -18.54 26.19 5.22
CA MET A 533 -19.11 25.13 4.38
C MET A 533 -19.11 23.79 5.11
N ASN A 534 -18.03 23.42 5.80
CA ASN A 534 -17.96 22.19 6.59
C ASN A 534 -19.04 22.17 7.69
N CYS A 535 -19.21 23.28 8.41
CA CYS A 535 -20.28 23.40 9.40
C CYS A 535 -21.67 23.28 8.77
N LEU A 536 -21.89 23.89 7.60
CA LEU A 536 -23.17 23.80 6.89
C LEU A 536 -23.44 22.37 6.42
N ALA A 537 -22.44 21.67 5.90
CA ALA A 537 -22.53 20.27 5.48
C ALA A 537 -22.85 19.35 6.67
N LEU A 538 -22.12 19.48 7.79
CA LEU A 538 -22.41 18.72 9.02
C LEU A 538 -23.82 19.02 9.55
N GLY A 539 -24.24 20.29 9.56
CA GLY A 539 -25.60 20.67 9.93
C GLY A 539 -26.68 20.08 9.00
N ALA A 540 -26.39 19.98 7.69
CA ALA A 540 -27.26 19.36 6.71
C ALA A 540 -27.43 17.84 6.93
N LEU A 541 -26.41 17.14 7.41
CA LEU A 541 -26.50 15.73 7.82
C LEU A 541 -27.43 15.53 9.04
N LEU A 542 -27.59 16.57 9.86
CA LEU A 542 -28.44 16.53 11.07
C LEU A 542 -29.92 16.82 10.78
N ASP A 543 -30.23 17.70 9.81
CA ASP A 543 -31.61 18.03 9.45
C ASP A 543 -31.84 18.19 7.93
N TYR A 544 -32.75 17.38 7.38
CA TYR A 544 -33.11 17.42 5.96
C TYR A 544 -33.81 18.73 5.57
N GLY A 545 -34.61 19.31 6.47
CA GLY A 545 -35.28 20.58 6.21
C GLY A 545 -34.28 21.73 6.06
N PHE A 546 -33.33 21.81 7.00
CA PHE A 546 -32.20 22.72 6.97
C PHE A 546 -31.36 22.55 5.72
N MET A 547 -31.05 21.31 5.31
CA MET A 547 -30.37 21.04 4.05
C MET A 547 -31.13 21.60 2.85
N CYS A 548 -32.42 21.27 2.69
CA CYS A 548 -33.22 21.75 1.55
C CYS A 548 -33.28 23.28 1.46
N ASN A 549 -33.34 23.97 2.59
CA ASN A 549 -33.42 25.43 2.63
C ASN A 549 -32.09 26.12 2.22
N HIS A 550 -30.96 25.45 2.42
CA HIS A 550 -29.63 26.02 2.17
C HIS A 550 -28.87 25.34 1.02
N ALA A 551 -29.47 24.36 0.36
CA ALA A 551 -28.85 23.60 -0.73
C ALA A 551 -28.37 24.48 -1.88
N ASP A 552 -29.19 25.44 -2.32
CA ASP A 552 -28.83 26.34 -3.41
C ASP A 552 -27.63 27.23 -3.05
N VAL A 553 -27.61 27.75 -1.82
CA VAL A 553 -26.51 28.58 -1.30
C VAL A 553 -25.24 27.76 -1.16
N PHE A 554 -25.34 26.55 -0.59
CA PHE A 554 -24.22 25.64 -0.45
C PHE A 554 -23.61 25.32 -1.83
N LEU A 555 -24.45 24.87 -2.77
CA LEU A 555 -24.00 24.53 -4.12
C LEU A 555 -23.48 25.76 -4.90
N ASP A 556 -24.03 26.97 -4.70
CA ASP A 556 -23.51 28.19 -5.33
C ASP A 556 -22.14 28.59 -4.80
N VAL A 557 -21.95 28.56 -3.48
CA VAL A 557 -20.66 28.89 -2.84
C VAL A 557 -19.62 27.85 -3.23
N MET A 558 -20.00 26.56 -3.19
CA MET A 558 -19.16 25.46 -3.64
C MET A 558 -18.80 25.57 -5.11
N PHE A 559 -19.77 25.79 -6.00
CA PHE A 559 -19.54 25.88 -7.44
C PHE A 559 -18.56 27.01 -7.78
N LYS A 560 -18.72 28.19 -7.16
CA LYS A 560 -17.77 29.30 -7.30
C LYS A 560 -16.38 28.93 -6.78
N ASN A 561 -16.27 28.39 -5.58
CA ASN A 561 -14.96 28.04 -5.00
C ASN A 561 -14.25 26.91 -5.76
N THR A 562 -15.01 25.92 -6.25
CA THR A 562 -14.48 24.69 -6.84
C THR A 562 -14.13 24.87 -8.31
N LEU A 563 -14.93 25.62 -9.08
CA LEU A 563 -14.68 25.86 -10.50
C LEU A 563 -13.82 27.09 -10.80
N ASP A 564 -13.86 28.12 -9.94
CA ASP A 564 -13.04 29.33 -10.16
C ASP A 564 -11.59 29.17 -9.66
N SER A 565 -11.25 28.07 -8.96
CA SER A 565 -9.87 27.76 -8.62
C SER A 565 -9.12 27.19 -9.83
N ASP A 566 -8.10 27.93 -10.29
CA ASP A 566 -7.16 27.49 -11.31
C ASP A 566 -6.08 26.53 -10.75
N ASP A 567 -5.94 26.45 -9.42
CA ASP A 567 -4.96 25.60 -8.74
C ASP A 567 -5.58 24.27 -8.31
N VAL A 568 -5.18 23.19 -8.97
CA VAL A 568 -5.67 21.83 -8.72
C VAL A 568 -5.13 21.25 -7.41
N ASP A 569 -4.01 21.76 -6.90
CA ASP A 569 -3.38 21.30 -5.67
C ASP A 569 -3.73 22.18 -4.45
N ASP A 570 -4.75 23.03 -4.56
CA ASP A 570 -5.24 23.86 -3.46
C ASP A 570 -5.71 22.95 -2.28
N PRO A 571 -5.11 23.06 -1.07
CA PRO A 571 -5.53 22.29 0.12
C PRO A 571 -6.99 22.53 0.50
N GLU A 572 -7.54 23.68 0.12
CA GLU A 572 -8.92 24.02 0.43
C GLU A 572 -9.92 23.37 -0.55
N LEU A 573 -9.45 22.97 -1.74
CA LEU A 573 -10.20 22.16 -2.69
C LEU A 573 -10.39 20.73 -2.17
N GLU A 574 -9.43 20.20 -1.40
CA GLU A 574 -9.54 18.92 -0.67
C GLU A 574 -10.76 18.92 0.28
N LEU A 575 -10.81 19.91 1.18
CA LEU A 575 -11.89 20.08 2.16
C LEU A 575 -13.24 20.29 1.46
N SER A 576 -13.23 21.06 0.37
CA SER A 576 -14.39 21.31 -0.48
C SER A 576 -14.96 20.02 -1.10
N PHE A 577 -14.12 19.13 -1.63
CA PHE A 577 -14.58 17.86 -2.20
C PHE A 577 -15.21 16.94 -1.16
N ASN A 578 -14.62 16.83 0.03
CA ASN A 578 -15.18 16.04 1.12
C ASN A 578 -16.54 16.59 1.55
N ALA A 579 -16.64 17.90 1.82
CA ALA A 579 -17.88 18.55 2.24
C ALA A 579 -19.01 18.41 1.20
N VAL A 580 -18.70 18.55 -0.08
CA VAL A 580 -19.68 18.34 -1.16
C VAL A 580 -20.13 16.89 -1.22
N THR A 581 -19.20 15.96 -1.09
CA THR A 581 -19.53 14.54 -1.12
C THR A 581 -20.50 14.22 -0.01
N ASP A 582 -20.20 14.58 1.23
CA ASP A 582 -21.07 14.32 2.38
C ASP A 582 -22.45 15.00 2.20
N PHE A 583 -22.47 16.23 1.68
CA PHE A 583 -23.72 16.91 1.32
C PHE A 583 -24.53 16.14 0.25
N MET A 584 -23.88 15.68 -0.83
CA MET A 584 -24.52 14.99 -1.96
C MET A 584 -24.98 13.58 -1.61
N LEU A 585 -24.30 12.91 -0.68
CA LEU A 585 -24.71 11.61 -0.17
C LEU A 585 -26.10 11.70 0.46
N TYR A 586 -26.40 12.81 1.14
CA TYR A 586 -27.70 13.04 1.78
C TYR A 586 -28.72 13.79 0.89
N TYR A 587 -28.28 14.70 0.03
CA TYR A 587 -29.16 15.44 -0.86
C TYR A 587 -29.71 14.53 -1.98
N THR A 588 -31.02 14.27 -1.96
CA THR A 588 -31.70 13.33 -2.88
C THR A 588 -32.31 13.99 -4.11
N GLN A 589 -32.37 15.33 -4.15
CA GLN A 589 -32.95 16.04 -5.29
C GLN A 589 -31.90 16.18 -6.41
N SER A 590 -32.32 16.00 -7.65
CA SER A 590 -31.43 16.19 -8.80
C SER A 590 -31.11 17.68 -8.96
N ASN A 591 -29.83 18.04 -8.94
CA ASN A 591 -29.36 19.39 -9.22
C ASN A 591 -28.40 19.38 -10.43
N PRO A 592 -28.60 20.24 -11.44
CA PRO A 592 -27.73 20.28 -12.61
C PRO A 592 -26.26 20.56 -12.26
N LYS A 593 -25.99 21.32 -11.18
CA LYS A 593 -24.62 21.62 -10.72
C LYS A 593 -23.87 20.40 -10.19
N THR A 594 -24.57 19.32 -9.85
CA THR A 594 -23.96 18.09 -9.34
C THR A 594 -23.02 17.48 -10.38
N LEU A 595 -23.42 17.45 -11.65
CA LEU A 595 -22.58 16.90 -12.72
C LEU A 595 -21.34 17.77 -12.94
N ASP A 596 -21.49 19.10 -12.92
CA ASP A 596 -20.37 20.02 -13.08
C ASP A 596 -19.31 19.85 -11.99
N ILE A 597 -19.73 19.61 -10.73
CA ILE A 597 -18.80 19.35 -9.63
C ILE A 597 -18.12 17.99 -9.78
N VAL A 598 -18.86 16.94 -10.17
CA VAL A 598 -18.28 15.63 -10.49
C VAL A 598 -17.23 15.76 -11.60
N MET A 599 -17.48 16.57 -12.62
CA MET A 599 -16.53 16.84 -13.69
C MET A 599 -15.30 17.62 -13.22
N LYS A 600 -15.45 18.53 -12.25
CA LYS A 600 -14.30 19.22 -11.65
C LYS A 600 -13.45 18.32 -10.76
N MET A 601 -14.07 17.43 -9.99
CA MET A 601 -13.35 16.36 -9.26
C MET A 601 -12.56 15.48 -10.23
N HIS A 602 -13.17 15.14 -11.37
CA HIS A 602 -12.53 14.37 -12.43
C HIS A 602 -11.38 15.14 -13.09
N GLU A 603 -11.55 16.42 -13.41
CA GLU A 603 -10.48 17.28 -13.94
C GLU A 603 -9.31 17.39 -12.96
N ALA A 604 -9.59 17.64 -11.68
CA ALA A 604 -8.58 17.74 -10.64
C ALA A 604 -7.76 16.46 -10.55
N TYR A 605 -8.44 15.32 -10.56
CA TYR A 605 -7.81 14.01 -10.56
C TYR A 605 -6.93 13.75 -11.80
N GLN A 606 -7.41 14.09 -13.01
CA GLN A 606 -6.68 13.81 -14.25
C GLN A 606 -5.47 14.71 -14.47
N ASN A 607 -5.61 15.99 -14.15
CA ASN A 607 -4.63 17.02 -14.49
C ASN A 607 -3.66 17.31 -13.34
N GLY A 608 -4.02 16.95 -12.10
CA GLY A 608 -3.22 17.16 -10.91
C GLY A 608 -2.12 16.11 -10.73
N LYS A 609 -1.06 16.48 -10.01
CA LYS A 609 -0.09 15.49 -9.51
C LYS A 609 -0.73 14.71 -8.34
N PRO A 610 -0.24 13.51 -8.02
CA PRO A 610 -0.65 12.83 -6.80
C PRO A 610 -0.40 13.74 -5.58
N SER A 611 -1.50 14.15 -4.94
CA SER A 611 -1.55 15.13 -3.86
C SER A 611 -2.75 14.80 -2.95
N LYS A 612 -2.86 15.48 -1.80
CA LYS A 612 -4.02 15.31 -0.92
C LYS A 612 -5.33 15.62 -1.65
N THR A 613 -5.34 16.72 -2.41
CA THR A 613 -6.50 17.19 -3.17
C THR A 613 -6.95 16.18 -4.22
N THR A 614 -6.01 15.62 -5.00
CA THR A 614 -6.35 14.60 -5.99
C THR A 614 -6.79 13.29 -5.34
N ALA A 615 -6.24 12.91 -4.17
CA ALA A 615 -6.70 11.77 -3.40
C ALA A 615 -8.12 11.96 -2.81
N ALA A 616 -8.44 13.17 -2.33
CA ALA A 616 -9.79 13.52 -1.88
C ALA A 616 -10.80 13.53 -3.03
N ALA A 617 -10.42 14.00 -4.23
CA ALA A 617 -11.23 13.91 -5.43
C ALA A 617 -11.57 12.45 -5.79
N VAL A 618 -10.57 11.56 -5.78
CA VAL A 618 -10.75 10.12 -6.02
C VAL A 618 -11.68 9.50 -4.97
N SER A 619 -11.43 9.76 -3.68
CA SER A 619 -12.28 9.28 -2.58
C SER A 619 -13.74 9.74 -2.75
N SER A 620 -13.93 11.02 -3.08
CA SER A 620 -15.22 11.64 -3.33
C SER A 620 -15.96 10.96 -4.49
N LEU A 621 -15.31 10.81 -5.64
CA LEU A 621 -15.88 10.12 -6.80
C LEU A 621 -16.27 8.68 -6.47
N ILE A 622 -15.38 7.92 -5.81
CA ILE A 622 -15.63 6.54 -5.38
C ILE A 622 -16.90 6.46 -4.52
N ARG A 623 -17.03 7.36 -3.53
CA ARG A 623 -18.20 7.42 -2.64
C ARG A 623 -19.49 7.71 -3.42
N LEU A 624 -19.45 8.64 -4.37
CA LEU A 624 -20.60 8.96 -5.21
C LEU A 624 -21.01 7.79 -6.13
N TYR A 625 -20.06 6.99 -6.65
CA TYR A 625 -20.38 5.78 -7.41
C TYR A 625 -20.96 4.67 -6.54
N LEU A 626 -20.34 4.42 -5.37
CA LEU A 626 -20.80 3.38 -4.44
C LEU A 626 -22.24 3.66 -3.98
N THR A 627 -22.61 4.93 -3.82
CA THR A 627 -23.96 5.35 -3.38
C THR A 627 -24.92 5.70 -4.52
N ARG A 628 -24.52 5.46 -5.78
CA ARG A 628 -25.32 5.71 -7.01
C ARG A 628 -25.76 7.16 -7.19
N LYS A 629 -24.98 8.11 -6.68
CA LYS A 629 -25.19 9.56 -6.91
C LYS A 629 -24.64 10.03 -8.24
N THR A 630 -23.76 9.22 -8.87
CA THR A 630 -23.27 9.42 -10.22
C THR A 630 -23.18 8.08 -10.96
N GLU A 631 -23.40 8.12 -12.28
CA GLU A 631 -23.27 6.97 -13.19
C GLU A 631 -22.44 7.34 -14.44
N ASP A 632 -21.66 8.42 -14.38
CA ASP A 632 -21.02 9.00 -15.57
C ASP A 632 -19.99 8.04 -16.20
N PRO A 633 -20.20 7.59 -17.46
CA PRO A 633 -19.35 6.57 -18.05
C PRO A 633 -17.93 7.08 -18.35
N GLU A 634 -17.74 8.39 -18.57
CA GLU A 634 -16.45 8.97 -18.88
C GLU A 634 -15.56 9.02 -17.63
N VAL A 635 -16.09 9.53 -16.52
CA VAL A 635 -15.36 9.59 -15.24
C VAL A 635 -14.97 8.19 -14.77
N LEU A 636 -15.91 7.24 -14.83
CA LEU A 636 -15.64 5.86 -14.43
C LEU A 636 -14.54 5.22 -15.30
N SER A 637 -14.53 5.50 -16.61
CA SER A 637 -13.53 4.95 -17.52
C SER A 637 -12.11 5.39 -17.15
N HIS A 638 -11.94 6.64 -16.75
CA HIS A 638 -10.64 7.18 -16.35
C HIS A 638 -10.18 6.66 -14.98
N LEU A 639 -11.08 6.53 -13.99
CA LEU A 639 -10.76 5.91 -12.70
C LEU A 639 -10.24 4.47 -12.90
N ILE A 640 -10.87 3.70 -13.79
CA ILE A 640 -10.47 2.34 -14.10
C ILE A 640 -9.15 2.30 -14.88
N LEU A 641 -8.97 3.17 -15.87
CA LEU A 641 -7.70 3.24 -16.61
C LEU A 641 -6.54 3.50 -15.66
N SER A 642 -6.70 4.47 -14.76
CA SER A 642 -5.68 4.81 -13.79
C SER A 642 -5.40 3.71 -12.78
N TYR A 643 -6.39 2.91 -12.38
CA TYR A 643 -6.13 1.71 -11.58
C TYR A 643 -5.14 0.77 -12.28
N PHE A 644 -5.31 0.56 -13.59
CA PHE A 644 -4.41 -0.28 -14.37
C PHE A 644 -3.05 0.38 -14.65
N GLU A 645 -3.00 1.69 -14.87
CA GLU A 645 -1.73 2.41 -15.10
C GLU A 645 -0.88 2.53 -13.82
N SER A 646 -1.54 2.78 -12.69
CA SER A 646 -0.89 3.00 -11.39
C SER A 646 -0.30 1.72 -10.79
N GLY A 647 -0.82 0.54 -11.13
CA GLY A 647 -0.19 -0.75 -10.80
C GLY A 647 1.22 -0.94 -11.39
N ILE A 648 1.68 -0.08 -12.30
CA ILE A 648 2.95 -0.20 -13.03
C ILE A 648 4.00 0.85 -12.62
N THR A 649 3.60 2.04 -12.18
CA THR A 649 4.55 3.14 -11.88
C THR A 649 5.52 2.81 -10.74
N ALA A 650 5.19 1.82 -9.90
CA ALA A 650 6.10 1.23 -8.90
C ALA A 650 7.42 0.69 -9.48
N SER A 651 7.50 0.42 -10.79
CA SER A 651 8.70 -0.12 -11.44
C SER A 651 9.63 0.93 -12.06
N ARG A 652 9.19 2.20 -12.17
CA ARG A 652 9.93 3.25 -12.92
C ARG A 652 10.17 4.56 -12.17
N SER A 653 9.51 4.82 -11.04
CA SER A 653 9.83 5.98 -10.20
C SER A 653 11.26 5.96 -9.65
N PHE A 654 11.99 4.84 -9.79
CA PHE A 654 13.40 4.74 -9.43
C PHE A 654 14.41 5.31 -10.45
N SER A 655 14.02 5.73 -11.66
CA SER A 655 15.04 6.03 -12.70
C SER A 655 14.93 7.33 -13.51
N SER A 656 14.01 8.26 -13.26
CA SER A 656 14.09 9.56 -13.94
C SER A 656 13.26 10.69 -13.31
N THR A 657 13.84 11.40 -12.34
CA THR A 657 13.52 12.81 -12.07
C THR A 657 14.82 13.58 -11.86
N ASN A 658 15.51 13.89 -12.95
CA ASN A 658 16.46 15.00 -12.98
C ASN A 658 15.65 16.29 -13.12
N SER A 659 15.14 16.83 -12.01
CA SER A 659 14.80 18.24 -11.87
C SER A 659 14.51 18.57 -10.42
N GLU A 660 15.14 19.64 -9.94
CA GLU A 660 14.96 20.40 -8.70
C GLU A 660 13.59 20.23 -8.01
N SER A 661 13.40 19.13 -7.27
CA SER A 661 12.28 18.92 -6.36
C SER A 661 12.85 18.55 -5.00
N THR A 662 12.29 19.13 -3.94
CA THR A 662 12.71 18.89 -2.55
C THR A 662 12.40 17.44 -2.15
N SER A 663 13.13 16.90 -1.17
CA SER A 663 12.91 15.52 -0.69
C SER A 663 11.49 15.29 -0.15
N SER A 664 10.79 16.34 0.31
CA SER A 664 9.41 16.27 0.78
C SER A 664 8.42 16.02 -0.36
N ASP A 665 8.56 16.75 -1.48
CA ASP A 665 7.60 16.72 -2.58
C ASP A 665 7.58 15.33 -3.26
N ILE A 666 8.75 14.68 -3.32
CA ILE A 666 8.88 13.32 -3.85
C ILE A 666 8.19 12.32 -2.92
N MET A 667 8.36 12.45 -1.61
CA MET A 667 7.72 11.57 -0.62
C MET A 667 6.21 11.74 -0.60
N ASP A 668 5.69 12.97 -0.67
CA ASP A 668 4.25 13.23 -0.71
C ASP A 668 3.62 12.71 -2.00
N THR A 669 4.27 12.94 -3.15
CA THR A 669 3.78 12.39 -4.43
C THR A 669 3.74 10.85 -4.40
N GLU A 670 4.73 10.20 -3.79
CA GLU A 670 4.75 8.73 -3.63
C GLU A 670 3.65 8.26 -2.69
N LYS A 671 3.49 8.93 -1.53
CA LYS A 671 2.48 8.65 -0.50
C LYS A 671 1.05 8.74 -1.06
N TYR A 672 0.68 9.89 -1.65
CA TYR A 672 -0.68 10.08 -2.17
C TYR A 672 -0.92 9.27 -3.45
N GLY A 673 0.11 9.03 -4.25
CA GLY A 673 0.03 8.10 -5.36
C GLY A 673 -0.23 6.66 -4.92
N GLU A 674 0.34 6.22 -3.79
CA GLU A 674 0.03 4.92 -3.18
C GLU A 674 -1.37 4.87 -2.58
N LEU A 675 -1.78 5.94 -1.90
CA LEU A 675 -3.15 6.06 -1.36
C LEU A 675 -4.19 5.93 -2.47
N GLN A 676 -4.05 6.68 -3.56
CA GLN A 676 -4.96 6.60 -4.72
C GLN A 676 -5.01 5.20 -5.32
N ARG A 677 -3.87 4.50 -5.41
CA ARG A 677 -3.80 3.10 -5.86
C ARG A 677 -4.60 2.18 -4.97
N GLN A 678 -4.42 2.31 -3.66
CA GLN A 678 -5.15 1.51 -2.68
C GLN A 678 -6.65 1.80 -2.77
N GLN A 679 -7.03 3.08 -2.82
CA GLN A 679 -8.42 3.51 -2.96
C GLN A 679 -9.09 2.92 -4.21
N LEU A 680 -8.44 3.03 -5.36
CA LEU A 680 -8.96 2.48 -6.63
C LEU A 680 -9.01 0.95 -6.62
N SER A 681 -8.01 0.29 -6.02
CA SER A 681 -7.99 -1.17 -5.90
C SER A 681 -9.15 -1.68 -5.04
N VAL A 682 -9.35 -1.09 -3.88
CA VAL A 682 -10.46 -1.41 -2.97
C VAL A 682 -11.79 -1.12 -3.67
N PHE A 683 -11.92 0.07 -4.28
CA PHE A 683 -13.12 0.45 -5.03
C PHE A 683 -13.47 -0.54 -6.14
N ILE A 684 -12.55 -0.85 -7.06
CA ILE A 684 -12.88 -1.68 -8.23
C ILE A 684 -13.23 -3.10 -7.82
N GLN A 685 -12.48 -3.68 -6.88
CA GLN A 685 -12.80 -5.02 -6.37
C GLN A 685 -14.19 -5.04 -5.73
N ALA A 686 -14.51 -4.03 -4.95
CA ALA A 686 -15.74 -4.02 -4.18
C ALA A 686 -16.97 -3.56 -4.99
N PHE A 687 -16.79 -2.60 -5.91
CA PHE A 687 -17.80 -2.19 -6.87
C PHE A 687 -18.22 -3.36 -7.75
N ALA A 688 -17.26 -4.22 -8.13
CA ALA A 688 -17.51 -5.47 -8.85
C ALA A 688 -18.22 -6.55 -8.00
N LEU A 689 -18.34 -6.43 -6.67
CA LEU A 689 -19.18 -7.33 -5.88
C LEU A 689 -20.67 -6.95 -5.98
N THR A 690 -20.98 -5.71 -6.35
CA THR A 690 -22.36 -5.23 -6.48
C THR A 690 -22.93 -5.54 -7.87
N PRO A 691 -24.20 -5.97 -8.01
CA PRO A 691 -24.83 -6.18 -9.32
C PRO A 691 -24.79 -4.92 -10.21
N TYR A 692 -25.08 -3.76 -9.61
CA TYR A 692 -25.02 -2.46 -10.28
C TYR A 692 -23.61 -2.14 -10.82
N GLY A 693 -22.59 -2.24 -9.97
CA GLY A 693 -21.22 -1.93 -10.36
C GLY A 693 -20.69 -2.87 -11.43
N LYS A 694 -20.99 -4.18 -11.35
CA LYS A 694 -20.64 -5.14 -12.41
C LYS A 694 -21.17 -4.77 -13.78
N VAL A 695 -22.43 -4.37 -13.87
CA VAL A 695 -23.05 -3.96 -15.14
C VAL A 695 -22.39 -2.69 -15.67
N LEU A 696 -22.14 -1.72 -14.80
CA LEU A 696 -21.53 -0.45 -15.20
C LEU A 696 -20.08 -0.64 -15.68
N LEU A 697 -19.28 -1.44 -14.95
CA LEU A 697 -17.94 -1.87 -15.36
C LEU A 697 -17.96 -2.52 -16.75
N ALA A 698 -18.86 -3.49 -16.96
CA ALA A 698 -18.96 -4.16 -18.27
C ALA A 698 -19.31 -3.18 -19.41
N ARG A 699 -20.17 -2.18 -19.16
CA ARG A 699 -20.56 -1.16 -20.16
C ARG A 699 -19.42 -0.21 -20.52
N VAL A 700 -18.62 0.23 -19.56
CA VAL A 700 -17.53 1.20 -19.81
C VAL A 700 -16.27 0.57 -20.40
N PHE A 701 -16.18 -0.76 -20.47
CA PHE A 701 -15.00 -1.46 -21.00
C PHE A 701 -14.56 -0.94 -22.39
N GLY A 702 -15.52 -0.66 -23.29
CA GLY A 702 -15.20 -0.11 -24.61
C GLY A 702 -14.48 1.24 -24.52
N SER A 703 -15.01 2.16 -23.71
CA SER A 703 -14.41 3.47 -23.46
C SER A 703 -13.04 3.36 -22.78
N VAL A 704 -12.91 2.49 -21.76
CA VAL A 704 -11.63 2.19 -21.10
C VAL A 704 -10.60 1.66 -22.09
N PHE A 705 -11.03 0.77 -22.99
CA PHE A 705 -10.17 0.20 -24.02
C PHE A 705 -9.68 1.27 -25.00
N ASP A 706 -10.57 2.12 -25.50
CA ASP A 706 -10.22 3.18 -26.44
C ASP A 706 -9.29 4.21 -25.80
N LEU A 707 -9.53 4.58 -24.54
CA LEU A 707 -8.63 5.42 -23.75
C LEU A 707 -7.26 4.75 -23.55
N PHE A 708 -7.22 3.46 -23.22
CA PHE A 708 -5.97 2.73 -23.06
C PHE A 708 -5.15 2.70 -24.36
N VAL A 709 -5.81 2.47 -25.51
CA VAL A 709 -5.15 2.46 -26.81
C VAL A 709 -4.64 3.84 -27.20
N SER A 710 -5.39 4.91 -26.91
CA SER A 710 -4.94 6.28 -27.17
C SER A 710 -3.71 6.63 -26.32
N HIS A 711 -3.71 6.27 -25.04
CA HIS A 711 -2.58 6.46 -24.11
C HIS A 711 -1.34 5.64 -24.52
N ALA A 712 -1.51 4.37 -24.89
CA ALA A 712 -0.41 3.50 -25.34
C ALA A 712 0.27 3.99 -26.64
N ASN A 713 -0.48 4.69 -27.51
CA ASN A 713 0.08 5.27 -28.73
C ASN A 713 0.89 6.56 -28.47
N VAL A 714 0.53 7.32 -27.43
CA VAL A 714 1.21 8.57 -27.02
C VAL A 714 2.42 8.26 -26.14
N ASN A 715 2.25 7.39 -25.15
CA ASN A 715 3.28 6.98 -24.21
C ASN A 715 3.87 5.63 -24.64
N ARG A 716 5.00 5.65 -25.37
CA ARG A 716 5.78 4.45 -25.80
C ARG A 716 6.43 3.68 -24.62
N GLY A 717 5.72 3.53 -23.51
CA GLY A 717 6.20 2.95 -22.26
C GLY A 717 5.12 2.34 -21.37
N THR A 718 3.83 2.32 -21.75
CA THR A 718 2.78 1.59 -21.02
C THR A 718 3.11 0.09 -21.03
N THR A 719 3.30 -0.50 -19.85
CA THR A 719 3.86 -1.87 -19.71
C THR A 719 2.79 -2.96 -19.71
N ILE A 720 1.52 -2.62 -19.44
CA ILE A 720 0.40 -3.56 -19.56
C ILE A 720 0.17 -3.84 -21.04
N SER A 721 0.16 -5.12 -21.41
CA SER A 721 -0.33 -5.48 -22.74
C SER A 721 -1.86 -5.42 -22.73
N ILE A 722 -2.45 -5.19 -23.90
CA ILE A 722 -3.92 -5.24 -24.05
C ILE A 722 -4.50 -6.60 -23.55
N SER A 723 -3.71 -7.68 -23.61
CA SER A 723 -4.06 -8.96 -23.00
C SER A 723 -4.26 -8.88 -21.50
N ASP A 724 -3.35 -8.20 -20.81
CA ASP A 724 -3.28 -8.21 -19.36
C ASP A 724 -4.41 -7.35 -18.80
N LEU A 725 -4.66 -6.19 -19.40
CA LEU A 725 -5.83 -5.34 -19.10
C LEU A 725 -7.12 -6.17 -19.18
N ALA A 726 -7.36 -6.82 -20.31
CA ALA A 726 -8.61 -7.53 -20.55
C ALA A 726 -8.72 -8.84 -19.73
N ASN A 727 -7.61 -9.51 -19.41
CA ASN A 727 -7.62 -10.65 -18.48
C ASN A 727 -7.90 -10.23 -17.03
N GLN A 728 -7.34 -9.11 -16.57
CA GLN A 728 -7.60 -8.58 -15.24
C GLN A 728 -9.06 -8.11 -15.14
N TYR A 729 -9.58 -7.47 -16.19
CA TYR A 729 -11.00 -7.08 -16.27
C TYR A 729 -11.94 -8.28 -16.14
N LEU A 730 -11.65 -9.38 -16.86
CA LEU A 730 -12.41 -10.62 -16.74
C LEU A 730 -12.35 -11.19 -15.32
N GLN A 731 -11.17 -11.23 -14.71
CA GLN A 731 -11.01 -11.75 -13.35
C GLN A 731 -11.83 -10.95 -12.33
N ILE A 732 -11.93 -9.63 -12.51
CA ILE A 732 -12.76 -8.74 -11.66
C ILE A 732 -14.24 -9.06 -11.85
N LEU A 733 -14.72 -9.22 -13.09
CA LEU A 733 -16.13 -9.54 -13.38
C LEU A 733 -16.53 -10.96 -12.92
N ASP A 734 -15.60 -11.92 -13.00
CA ASP A 734 -15.76 -13.33 -12.62
C ASP A 734 -15.71 -13.57 -11.10
N SER A 735 -15.46 -12.54 -10.29
CA SER A 735 -15.28 -12.66 -8.83
C SER A 735 -16.51 -13.21 -8.07
N THR A 736 -17.73 -13.09 -8.62
CA THR A 736 -18.97 -13.66 -8.05
C THR A 736 -19.86 -14.26 -9.14
N GLU A 737 -20.72 -15.23 -8.80
CA GLU A 737 -21.59 -15.95 -9.78
C GLU A 737 -22.78 -15.11 -10.30
N THR A 738 -23.08 -13.95 -9.70
CA THR A 738 -24.26 -13.13 -10.07
C THR A 738 -23.99 -12.27 -11.30
N GLN A 739 -24.90 -12.32 -12.28
CA GLN A 739 -24.93 -11.52 -13.53
C GLN A 739 -23.70 -11.70 -14.46
N THR A 740 -22.86 -12.71 -14.24
CA THR A 740 -21.64 -12.97 -15.02
C THR A 740 -21.90 -13.13 -16.52
N ALA A 741 -22.98 -13.83 -16.89
CA ALA A 741 -23.35 -14.03 -18.29
C ALA A 741 -23.73 -12.72 -19.02
N LEU A 742 -24.42 -11.80 -18.33
CA LEU A 742 -24.76 -10.48 -18.86
C LEU A 742 -23.51 -9.62 -19.05
N CYS A 743 -22.60 -9.60 -18.07
CA CYS A 743 -21.34 -8.87 -18.17
C CYS A 743 -20.47 -9.40 -19.32
N HIS A 744 -20.40 -10.72 -19.51
CA HIS A 744 -19.70 -11.34 -20.63
C HIS A 744 -20.32 -10.97 -21.99
N ALA A 745 -21.64 -10.88 -22.07
CA ALA A 745 -22.31 -10.43 -23.29
C ALA A 745 -22.01 -8.95 -23.61
N LEU A 746 -22.09 -8.07 -22.61
CA LEU A 746 -21.75 -6.65 -22.76
C LEU A 746 -20.28 -6.43 -23.13
N LEU A 747 -19.38 -7.28 -22.62
CA LEU A 747 -17.96 -7.25 -22.94
C LEU A 747 -17.64 -7.72 -24.37
N ALA A 748 -18.48 -8.59 -24.95
CA ALA A 748 -18.25 -9.14 -26.29
C ALA A 748 -18.30 -8.06 -27.39
N VAL A 749 -19.25 -7.12 -27.30
CA VAL A 749 -19.46 -6.03 -28.27
C VAL A 749 -18.19 -5.20 -28.51
N PRO A 750 -17.57 -4.57 -27.50
CA PRO A 750 -16.34 -3.80 -27.70
C PRO A 750 -15.16 -4.67 -28.15
N ILE A 751 -15.04 -5.92 -27.68
CA ILE A 751 -13.98 -6.83 -28.14
C ILE A 751 -14.09 -7.10 -29.65
N ILE A 752 -15.30 -7.31 -30.16
CA ILE A 752 -15.56 -7.54 -31.59
C ILE A 752 -15.16 -6.30 -32.39
N ARG A 753 -15.64 -5.10 -32.00
CA ARG A 753 -15.29 -3.83 -32.66
C ARG A 753 -13.78 -3.62 -32.75
N VAL A 754 -13.06 -3.89 -31.68
CA VAL A 754 -11.61 -3.77 -31.62
C VAL A 754 -10.92 -4.81 -32.51
N LEU A 755 -11.38 -6.06 -32.50
CA LEU A 755 -10.81 -7.12 -33.33
C LEU A 755 -10.92 -6.80 -34.83
N LEU A 756 -12.00 -6.14 -35.25
CA LEU A 756 -12.22 -5.72 -36.64
C LEU A 756 -11.29 -4.58 -37.06
N THR A 757 -10.89 -3.70 -36.14
CA THR A 757 -10.12 -2.48 -36.45
C THR A 757 -8.63 -2.57 -36.15
N THR A 758 -8.21 -3.45 -35.23
CA THR A 758 -6.83 -3.46 -34.72
C THR A 758 -5.79 -4.06 -35.68
N ARG A 759 -4.64 -3.39 -35.80
CA ARG A 759 -3.50 -3.82 -36.63
C ARG A 759 -2.46 -4.67 -35.88
N SER A 760 -2.53 -4.71 -34.55
CA SER A 760 -1.53 -5.41 -33.71
C SER A 760 -1.80 -6.91 -33.63
N ALA A 761 -0.88 -7.73 -34.16
CA ALA A 761 -1.01 -9.19 -34.14
C ALA A 761 -1.02 -9.80 -32.71
N PRO A 762 -0.18 -9.35 -31.75
CA PRO A 762 -0.30 -9.78 -30.36
C PRO A 762 -1.66 -9.45 -29.75
N THR A 763 -2.16 -8.23 -29.98
CA THR A 763 -3.46 -7.76 -29.48
C THR A 763 -4.60 -8.62 -30.01
N ARG A 764 -4.62 -8.92 -31.32
CA ARG A 764 -5.61 -9.83 -31.92
C ARG A 764 -5.58 -11.20 -31.26
N LYS A 765 -4.39 -11.77 -31.07
CA LYS A 765 -4.25 -13.11 -30.46
C LYS A 765 -4.81 -13.13 -29.05
N SER A 766 -4.53 -12.11 -28.25
CA SER A 766 -5.03 -11.99 -26.88
C SER A 766 -6.55 -11.80 -26.84
N LEU A 767 -7.09 -10.88 -27.62
CA LEU A 767 -8.54 -10.63 -27.66
C LEU A 767 -9.33 -11.83 -28.19
N MET A 768 -8.81 -12.56 -29.18
CA MET A 768 -9.44 -13.82 -29.62
C MET A 768 -9.46 -14.88 -28.52
N ASN A 769 -8.39 -14.99 -27.71
CA ASN A 769 -8.35 -15.90 -26.57
C ASN A 769 -9.41 -15.53 -25.52
N ILE A 770 -9.56 -14.24 -25.24
CA ILE A 770 -10.55 -13.70 -24.31
C ILE A 770 -11.97 -13.93 -24.82
N LEU A 771 -12.26 -13.59 -26.07
CA LEU A 771 -13.55 -13.83 -26.73
C LEU A 771 -13.95 -15.31 -26.64
N SER A 772 -12.98 -16.23 -26.78
CA SER A 772 -13.25 -17.67 -26.68
C SER A 772 -13.64 -18.15 -25.28
N ARG A 773 -13.28 -17.40 -24.23
CA ARG A 773 -13.53 -17.70 -22.81
C ARG A 773 -14.84 -17.09 -22.29
N LEU A 774 -15.45 -16.14 -23.00
CA LEU A 774 -16.70 -15.52 -22.58
C LEU A 774 -17.81 -16.57 -22.48
N GLN A 775 -18.50 -16.57 -21.34
CA GLN A 775 -19.62 -17.46 -21.06
C GLN A 775 -20.93 -16.70 -21.24
N ILE A 776 -21.59 -16.93 -22.38
CA ILE A 776 -22.89 -16.36 -22.71
C ILE A 776 -23.92 -17.48 -22.62
N THR A 777 -25.04 -17.23 -21.93
CA THR A 777 -26.11 -18.20 -21.68
C THR A 777 -27.46 -17.65 -22.16
N GLU A 778 -28.51 -18.47 -22.11
CA GLU A 778 -29.89 -18.07 -22.45
C GLU A 778 -30.48 -17.03 -21.49
N GLU A 779 -29.83 -16.78 -20.34
CA GLU A 779 -30.27 -15.80 -19.33
C GLU A 779 -29.99 -14.35 -19.74
N VAL A 780 -29.20 -14.13 -20.80
CA VAL A 780 -28.85 -12.80 -21.30
C VAL A 780 -30.06 -12.16 -22.01
N PRO A 781 -30.39 -10.88 -21.73
CA PRO A 781 -31.45 -10.17 -22.42
C PRO A 781 -31.26 -10.18 -23.94
N LYS A 782 -32.34 -10.46 -24.68
CA LYS A 782 -32.31 -10.55 -26.15
C LYS A 782 -31.77 -9.29 -26.83
N ASP A 783 -32.08 -8.10 -26.29
CA ASP A 783 -31.57 -6.83 -26.83
C ASP A 783 -30.03 -6.79 -26.90
N VAL A 784 -29.34 -7.35 -25.90
CA VAL A 784 -27.87 -7.41 -25.86
C VAL A 784 -27.32 -8.44 -26.85
N LEU A 785 -28.01 -9.58 -27.01
CA LEU A 785 -27.65 -10.59 -28.00
C LEU A 785 -27.81 -10.06 -29.43
N VAL A 786 -28.81 -9.22 -29.67
CA VAL A 786 -29.03 -8.53 -30.95
C VAL A 786 -27.88 -7.58 -31.27
N GLU A 787 -27.42 -6.80 -30.29
CA GLU A 787 -26.25 -5.92 -30.45
C GLU A 787 -24.99 -6.70 -30.84
N ILE A 788 -24.74 -7.85 -30.19
CA ILE A 788 -23.62 -8.74 -30.55
C ILE A 788 -23.76 -9.24 -32.00
N LYS A 789 -24.97 -9.64 -32.43
CA LYS A 789 -25.21 -10.09 -33.80
C LYS A 789 -24.97 -9.00 -34.83
N GLN A 790 -25.39 -7.76 -34.55
CA GLN A 790 -25.14 -6.61 -35.43
C GLN A 790 -23.64 -6.37 -35.64
N GLU A 791 -22.83 -6.45 -34.59
CA GLU A 791 -21.37 -6.35 -34.72
C GLU A 791 -20.76 -7.52 -35.50
N LEU A 792 -21.33 -8.72 -35.36
CA LEU A 792 -20.87 -9.90 -36.09
C LEU A 792 -21.22 -9.85 -37.59
N GLU A 793 -22.24 -9.11 -38.02
CA GLU A 793 -22.54 -8.91 -39.45
C GLU A 793 -21.39 -8.19 -40.19
N MET A 794 -20.63 -7.35 -39.47
CA MET A 794 -19.44 -6.67 -40.02
C MET A 794 -18.21 -7.60 -40.20
N THR A 795 -18.34 -8.90 -39.86
CA THR A 795 -17.24 -9.88 -39.96
C THR A 795 -16.85 -10.21 -41.40
N GLU A 796 -17.77 -10.08 -42.37
CA GLU A 796 -17.52 -10.37 -43.78
C GLU A 796 -16.41 -9.47 -44.37
N ASP A 797 -16.31 -8.23 -43.88
CA ASP A 797 -15.35 -7.23 -44.32
C ASP A 797 -13.98 -7.32 -43.61
N CYS A 798 -13.80 -8.25 -42.67
CA CYS A 798 -12.55 -8.37 -41.91
C CYS A 798 -11.39 -8.89 -42.77
N GLU A 799 -10.27 -8.16 -42.86
CA GLU A 799 -9.11 -8.55 -43.67
C GLU A 799 -8.35 -9.79 -43.14
N TYR A 800 -8.48 -10.12 -41.84
CA TYR A 800 -7.68 -11.14 -41.17
C TYR A 800 -8.43 -12.47 -41.02
N SER A 801 -8.01 -13.50 -41.77
CA SER A 801 -8.67 -14.81 -41.79
C SER A 801 -8.78 -15.51 -40.42
N THR A 802 -7.77 -15.34 -39.56
CA THR A 802 -7.78 -15.91 -38.19
C THR A 802 -8.81 -15.25 -37.29
N VAL A 803 -8.99 -13.92 -37.42
CA VAL A 803 -10.03 -13.18 -36.68
C VAL A 803 -11.40 -13.59 -37.18
N ARG A 804 -11.60 -13.62 -38.51
CA ARG A 804 -12.85 -14.05 -39.13
C ARG A 804 -13.29 -15.43 -38.62
N THR A 805 -12.39 -16.41 -38.65
CA THR A 805 -12.66 -17.77 -38.15
C THR A 805 -13.04 -17.77 -36.66
N SER A 806 -12.43 -16.90 -35.85
CA SER A 806 -12.73 -16.80 -34.42
C SER A 806 -14.10 -16.16 -34.16
N LEU A 807 -14.45 -15.12 -34.94
CA LEU A 807 -15.74 -14.43 -34.87
C LEU A 807 -16.88 -15.33 -35.38
N GLU A 808 -16.69 -16.06 -36.47
CA GLU A 808 -17.65 -17.04 -36.98
C GLU A 808 -17.98 -18.11 -35.93
N LYS A 809 -16.98 -18.70 -35.29
CA LYS A 809 -17.17 -19.67 -34.19
C LYS A 809 -17.90 -19.08 -33.00
N PHE A 810 -17.66 -17.80 -32.70
CA PHE A 810 -18.38 -17.12 -31.63
C PHE A 810 -19.83 -16.85 -32.03
N GLY A 811 -20.07 -16.41 -33.26
CA GLY A 811 -21.41 -16.22 -33.83
C GLY A 811 -22.24 -17.49 -33.90
N GLU A 812 -21.64 -18.65 -34.20
CA GLU A 812 -22.30 -19.96 -34.12
C GLU A 812 -22.83 -20.24 -32.70
N LYS A 813 -22.05 -19.90 -31.66
CA LYS A 813 -22.51 -20.02 -30.27
C LYS A 813 -23.70 -19.10 -29.97
N ILE A 814 -23.64 -17.84 -30.41
CA ILE A 814 -24.75 -16.88 -30.23
C ILE A 814 -26.01 -17.33 -30.97
N ASN A 815 -25.88 -17.81 -32.20
CA ASN A 815 -27.01 -18.32 -33.00
C ASN A 815 -27.64 -19.57 -32.39
N THR A 816 -26.89 -20.35 -31.61
CA THR A 816 -27.45 -21.49 -30.85
C THR A 816 -28.33 -21.00 -29.70
N ILE A 817 -27.95 -19.90 -29.04
CA ILE A 817 -28.68 -19.30 -27.90
C ILE A 817 -29.90 -18.49 -28.38
N MET A 818 -29.73 -17.71 -29.44
CA MET A 818 -30.77 -16.91 -30.07
C MET A 818 -30.84 -17.26 -31.57
N PRO A 819 -31.74 -18.17 -31.98
CA PRO A 819 -31.86 -18.57 -33.40
C PRO A 819 -32.46 -17.47 -34.30
N GLU A 820 -33.29 -16.61 -33.71
CA GLU A 820 -33.96 -15.44 -34.31
C GLU A 820 -32.96 -14.45 -34.96
N THR A 821 -33.27 -13.94 -36.16
CA THR A 821 -32.44 -12.92 -36.81
C THR A 821 -32.69 -11.53 -36.22
N VAL A 822 -31.76 -10.58 -36.42
CA VAL A 822 -31.92 -9.18 -35.98
C VAL A 822 -33.20 -8.57 -36.56
N GLU A 823 -33.48 -8.85 -37.84
CA GLU A 823 -34.67 -8.39 -38.56
C GLU A 823 -35.97 -8.99 -37.99
N GLU A 824 -35.96 -10.27 -37.65
CA GLU A 824 -37.10 -10.96 -37.03
C GLU A 824 -37.40 -10.41 -35.63
N TYR A 825 -36.36 -10.15 -34.82
CA TYR A 825 -36.53 -9.55 -33.49
C TYR A 825 -37.13 -8.15 -33.57
N ASN A 826 -36.57 -7.28 -34.40
CA ASN A 826 -37.04 -5.90 -34.56
C ASN A 826 -38.50 -5.87 -35.07
N ALA A 827 -38.85 -6.74 -36.04
CA ALA A 827 -40.21 -6.85 -36.54
C ALA A 827 -41.23 -7.31 -35.46
N ASN A 828 -40.81 -8.19 -34.54
CA ASN A 828 -41.64 -8.61 -33.41
C ASN A 828 -41.76 -7.52 -32.34
N LYS A 829 -40.66 -6.81 -32.06
CA LYS A 829 -40.62 -5.69 -31.10
C LYS A 829 -41.48 -4.52 -31.56
N ASP A 830 -41.45 -4.17 -32.84
CA ASP A 830 -42.29 -3.11 -33.41
C ASP A 830 -43.78 -3.47 -33.36
N GLN A 831 -44.14 -4.75 -33.54
CA GLN A 831 -45.53 -5.23 -33.37
C GLN A 831 -46.02 -5.18 -31.92
N ASP A 832 -45.14 -5.46 -30.95
CA ASP A 832 -45.46 -5.35 -29.52
C ASP A 832 -45.54 -3.88 -29.05
N THR A 833 -44.72 -2.99 -29.62
CA THR A 833 -44.71 -1.55 -29.30
C THR A 833 -45.93 -0.84 -29.89
N GLU A 834 -46.36 -1.20 -31.11
CA GLU A 834 -47.62 -0.72 -31.72
C GLU A 834 -48.87 -1.19 -30.94
N MET A 835 -48.80 -2.30 -30.19
CA MET A 835 -49.86 -2.72 -29.26
C MET A 835 -49.83 -1.98 -27.91
N SER A 836 -48.67 -1.53 -27.43
CA SER A 836 -48.55 -0.77 -26.18
C SER A 836 -48.82 0.73 -26.33
N ASP A 837 -48.53 1.32 -27.49
CA ASP A 837 -48.72 2.76 -27.76
C ASP A 837 -50.19 3.19 -27.93
N VAL A 838 -51.13 2.24 -27.90
CA VAL A 838 -52.57 2.54 -27.77
C VAL A 838 -52.95 2.90 -26.32
N ASN A 839 -52.03 2.76 -25.34
CA ASN A 839 -52.33 2.92 -23.91
C ASN A 839 -51.33 3.79 -23.10
N SER A 840 -50.69 4.82 -23.66
CA SER A 840 -50.14 5.91 -22.82
C SER A 840 -49.70 7.14 -23.61
N THR A 841 -50.59 8.11 -23.76
CA THR A 841 -50.21 9.48 -24.12
C THR A 841 -49.94 10.27 -22.84
N GLN A 842 -48.67 10.46 -22.48
CA GLN A 842 -48.08 11.61 -21.77
C GLN A 842 -46.81 11.19 -21.01
N GLN A 843 -45.64 11.42 -21.60
CA GLN A 843 -44.44 12.01 -20.98
C GLN A 843 -43.25 11.80 -21.92
N SER A 844 -42.92 12.82 -22.71
CA SER A 844 -41.65 12.91 -23.42
C SER A 844 -41.01 14.24 -23.08
N MET A 845 -39.87 14.21 -22.40
CA MET A 845 -38.65 14.95 -22.76
C MET A 845 -37.56 14.65 -21.71
N HIS A 846 -36.38 14.29 -22.20
CA HIS A 846 -35.10 14.01 -21.51
C HIS A 846 -34.88 12.63 -20.89
N THR A 847 -34.57 11.64 -21.74
CA THR A 847 -33.53 10.61 -21.50
C THR A 847 -33.14 9.99 -22.85
N GLY A 848 -31.88 10.15 -23.26
CA GLY A 848 -31.28 9.40 -24.37
C GLY A 848 -30.63 8.12 -23.85
N LEU A 849 -30.75 7.03 -24.62
CA LEU A 849 -30.28 5.65 -24.38
C LEU A 849 -31.23 4.81 -23.50
N GLY A 850 -32.29 4.31 -24.15
CA GLY A 850 -33.24 3.38 -23.58
C GLY A 850 -32.72 1.94 -23.55
N ILE A 851 -32.10 1.55 -22.43
CA ILE A 851 -32.28 0.25 -21.75
C ILE A 851 -32.06 0.50 -20.24
N THR A 852 -33.05 1.12 -19.60
CA THR A 852 -33.21 1.14 -18.14
C THR A 852 -34.57 0.53 -17.83
N ASN A 853 -34.65 -0.31 -16.80
CA ASN A 853 -35.84 -1.06 -16.33
C ASN A 853 -35.95 -2.56 -16.70
N ALA A 854 -34.84 -3.28 -16.78
CA ALA A 854 -34.86 -4.73 -16.48
C ALA A 854 -34.33 -4.96 -15.05
N SER A 855 -35.26 -4.87 -14.08
CA SER A 855 -35.25 -5.45 -12.73
C SER A 855 -34.02 -5.27 -11.83
N VAL A 856 -33.97 -4.15 -11.09
CA VAL A 856 -33.79 -4.14 -9.62
C VAL A 856 -34.57 -2.94 -9.08
N SER A 857 -35.89 -3.08 -8.88
CA SER A 857 -36.69 -2.08 -8.17
C SER A 857 -36.49 -2.26 -6.67
N ILE A 858 -35.57 -1.51 -6.10
CA ILE A 858 -35.44 -1.30 -4.65
C ILE A 858 -36.48 -0.25 -4.24
N SER A 859 -37.19 -0.49 -3.15
CA SER A 859 -38.27 0.36 -2.69
C SER A 859 -37.74 1.71 -2.16
N ALA A 860 -38.53 2.78 -2.28
CA ALA A 860 -38.20 4.10 -1.69
C ALA A 860 -37.96 4.05 -0.16
N VAL A 861 -38.39 2.97 0.51
CA VAL A 861 -38.14 2.71 1.93
C VAL A 861 -36.72 2.17 2.17
N GLU A 862 -36.18 1.38 1.25
CA GLU A 862 -34.79 0.90 1.30
C GLU A 862 -33.79 2.01 0.98
N GLU A 863 -34.10 2.93 0.05
CA GLU A 863 -33.28 4.15 -0.17
C GLU A 863 -33.20 5.04 1.08
N ALA A 864 -34.32 5.22 1.79
CA ALA A 864 -34.38 5.99 3.03
C ALA A 864 -33.66 5.29 4.20
N ASN A 865 -33.66 3.96 4.25
CA ASN A 865 -32.91 3.20 5.26
C ASN A 865 -31.40 3.24 4.96
N ASN A 866 -30.98 3.12 3.70
CA ASN A 866 -29.58 3.19 3.29
C ASN A 866 -29.00 4.59 3.56
N SER A 867 -29.80 5.64 3.34
CA SER A 867 -29.44 7.02 3.70
C SER A 867 -29.22 7.22 5.21
N ASN A 868 -30.00 6.56 6.08
CA ASN A 868 -29.83 6.65 7.53
C ASN A 868 -28.63 5.87 8.08
N VAL A 869 -28.22 4.77 7.44
CA VAL A 869 -27.02 4.02 7.83
C VAL A 869 -25.75 4.75 7.36
N LEU A 870 -25.74 5.26 6.12
CA LEU A 870 -24.66 6.14 5.63
C LEU A 870 -24.51 7.40 6.50
N ARG A 871 -25.64 7.98 6.95
CA ARG A 871 -25.67 9.10 7.91
C ARG A 871 -24.94 8.80 9.22
N ARG A 872 -25.13 7.61 9.81
CA ARG A 872 -24.42 7.23 11.05
C ARG A 872 -22.94 6.95 10.81
N LEU A 873 -22.60 6.43 9.63
CA LEU A 873 -21.22 6.16 9.23
C LEU A 873 -20.42 7.42 8.95
N GLU A 874 -20.97 8.39 8.23
CA GLU A 874 -20.34 9.67 8.01
C GLU A 874 -20.18 10.48 9.30
N ILE A 875 -21.17 10.47 10.19
CA ILE A 875 -21.04 11.12 11.51
C ILE A 875 -19.94 10.44 12.34
N SER A 876 -19.83 9.10 12.29
CA SER A 876 -18.78 8.35 12.99
C SER A 876 -17.36 8.69 12.52
N ARG A 877 -17.17 9.09 11.25
CA ARG A 877 -15.85 9.51 10.71
C ARG A 877 -15.25 10.71 11.43
N TYR A 878 -16.09 11.59 11.93
CA TYR A 878 -15.65 12.80 12.61
C TYR A 878 -15.54 12.65 14.13
N SER A 879 -15.87 11.48 14.66
CA SER A 879 -15.76 11.18 16.09
C SER A 879 -14.86 9.96 16.28
N SER A 880 -13.72 10.13 16.93
CA SER A 880 -12.79 9.03 17.26
C SER A 880 -13.35 8.00 18.27
N THR A 881 -14.65 8.06 18.59
CA THR A 881 -15.28 7.39 19.74
C THR A 881 -16.63 6.71 19.45
N SER A 882 -17.25 6.86 18.27
CA SER A 882 -18.58 6.24 17.98
C SER A 882 -18.56 5.01 17.05
N PHE A 883 -17.38 4.45 16.78
CA PHE A 883 -17.17 3.38 15.80
C PHE A 883 -17.98 2.10 16.09
N GLU A 884 -18.16 1.74 17.37
CA GLU A 884 -18.75 0.45 17.79
C GLU A 884 -20.26 0.34 17.52
N ASP A 885 -21.02 1.43 17.63
CA ASP A 885 -22.48 1.39 17.44
C ASP A 885 -22.87 1.38 15.95
N ALA A 886 -22.08 2.05 15.10
CA ALA A 886 -22.29 2.06 13.64
C ALA A 886 -21.92 0.72 12.99
N GLU A 887 -20.85 0.07 13.47
CA GLU A 887 -20.40 -1.25 13.02
C GLU A 887 -21.43 -2.34 13.35
N LYS A 888 -22.09 -2.21 14.50
CA LYS A 888 -23.15 -3.12 14.96
C LYS A 888 -24.43 -2.99 14.13
N ASP A 889 -24.87 -1.77 13.83
CA ASP A 889 -26.04 -1.52 12.97
C ASP A 889 -25.81 -1.99 11.51
N ALA A 890 -24.58 -1.87 11.00
CA ALA A 890 -24.22 -2.36 9.67
C ALA A 890 -24.04 -3.88 9.61
N ALA A 891 -23.58 -4.51 10.70
CA ALA A 891 -23.51 -5.95 10.84
C ALA A 891 -24.91 -6.59 10.98
N ASP A 892 -25.86 -5.88 11.59
CA ASP A 892 -27.26 -6.31 11.74
C ASP A 892 -28.13 -6.03 10.49
N SER A 893 -27.59 -5.33 9.48
CA SER A 893 -28.25 -5.09 8.20
C SER A 893 -28.39 -6.37 7.37
N THR A 894 -29.62 -6.70 6.96
CA THR A 894 -29.89 -7.80 6.02
C THR A 894 -29.61 -7.43 4.55
N ASP A 895 -29.30 -6.16 4.25
CA ASP A 895 -28.93 -5.71 2.90
C ASP A 895 -27.42 -5.89 2.68
N PRO A 896 -27.00 -6.78 1.74
CA PRO A 896 -25.59 -6.97 1.38
C PRO A 896 -24.93 -5.66 0.93
N PHE A 897 -25.69 -4.74 0.34
CA PHE A 897 -25.15 -3.47 -0.13
C PHE A 897 -24.67 -2.59 1.02
N VAL A 898 -25.38 -2.56 2.16
CA VAL A 898 -25.04 -1.72 3.31
C VAL A 898 -23.84 -2.29 4.08
N SER A 899 -23.83 -3.61 4.32
CA SER A 899 -22.74 -4.28 5.03
C SER A 899 -21.43 -4.25 4.25
N HIS A 900 -21.49 -4.41 2.92
CA HIS A 900 -20.30 -4.32 2.07
C HIS A 900 -19.84 -2.87 1.91
N SER A 901 -20.74 -1.94 1.57
CA SER A 901 -20.41 -0.51 1.48
C SER A 901 -19.74 0.01 2.76
N HIS A 902 -20.23 -0.39 3.94
CA HIS A 902 -19.60 -0.06 5.23
C HIS A 902 -18.17 -0.58 5.34
N SER A 903 -17.95 -1.88 5.15
CA SER A 903 -16.60 -2.49 5.25
C SER A 903 -15.62 -1.88 4.25
N ILE A 904 -16.11 -1.39 3.11
CA ILE A 904 -15.31 -0.76 2.06
C ILE A 904 -14.94 0.67 2.46
N LEU A 905 -15.93 1.44 2.93
CA LEU A 905 -15.71 2.80 3.42
C LEU A 905 -14.75 2.81 4.61
N SER A 906 -14.87 1.86 5.55
CA SER A 906 -13.93 1.74 6.68
C SER A 906 -12.51 1.39 6.25
N GLN A 907 -12.33 0.60 5.17
CA GLN A 907 -11.02 0.27 4.58
C GLN A 907 -10.42 1.40 3.75
N LEU A 908 -11.25 2.29 3.21
CA LEU A 908 -10.80 3.51 2.52
C LEU A 908 -10.38 4.61 3.50
N ASP A 909 -10.95 4.59 4.71
CA ASP A 909 -10.67 5.55 5.77
C ASP A 909 -9.52 5.11 6.70
N SER A 910 -9.18 3.81 6.73
CA SER A 910 -8.00 3.22 7.42
C SER A 910 -6.75 3.22 6.55
#